data_AF-A0A6B0SCX2-F1
#
_entry.id   AF-A0A6B0SCX2-F1
#
_cell.length_a   1.000
_cell.length_b   1.000
_cell.length_c   1.000
_cell.angle_alpha   90.00
_cell.angle_beta   90.00
_cell.angle_gamma   90.00
#
_symmetry.space_group_name_H-M   'P 1'
#
loop_
_entity.id
_entity.type
_entity.pdbx_description
1 polymer ?
#
loop_
_entity_poly.entity_id
_entity_poly.type
_entity_poly.pdbx_seq_one_letter_code
_entity_poly.pdbx_strand_id
1 'polypeptide(L)'
;MPDPITLSRRSLLKSTGVAVGSLSLVGTGAATLASDYDTVVDVVEEGADPTGEDPVDDVVEEHVDDDTLIRFPEGRYVANNLDFTGATNVAVVGDNATLVPGPDYDVDVWIGGASLRDFRFEGFVLDNTADEHHPTVGFSAYDDLVVRDVRKKGSHEGENTAFGVSIWDEDGDGYVENLRMPDGSEPQTAVGVYVDSKGTVTFRDCHVEGFGNNGLYASHSEGPVHVEGGVYKNNDIAQIRLGSPGSSVTNATVAVDEPHPEHDNSRGIRVADGPGPVEVSGCEIVMESGQGGGGVVNAYSGGRLRLRNSRIYIGEAYAIVGSGGDSTSFAVFVDEPTGIDDPGTTTIENVAITGGGAYRGAASIRRDDVVVEDVCVHQTGTDRDGLVFTDTAQNCAVDNATIDVPGQVVAGGGDVDVSGIDSTGTCAMPDAISGGDDEAADDDAGEPRTGPPLPQGVDEYTYGVTGTDPGNPTATVYGNFKCPYTQEFVQGNFEAIGTEFVATGDLNVRYRDVAHQPDDPSESYVLEDPSNDLVSKVALGVWDVEPESYWAFFEYVFDNQSALDWTSLDALTDAMEAAGVRNHGKVSARVDDDSYERPVRQTTAAAADLGLSFVPQLELDGDTTPPHHETDAILDWIEARL
;
A
#
# COMPACT_ATOMS: atom_id res chain seq x y z
N MET A 1 14.26 -47.94 17.79
CA MET A 1 13.16 -47.54 18.68
C MET A 1 13.48 -47.94 20.12
N PRO A 2 13.24 -47.10 21.14
CA PRO A 2 12.67 -45.75 21.12
C PRO A 2 13.56 -44.65 21.76
N ASP A 3 13.22 -43.40 21.40
CA ASP A 3 13.40 -42.11 22.10
C ASP A 3 12.71 -42.06 23.49
N PRO A 4 12.66 -40.94 24.26
CA PRO A 4 13.24 -39.57 24.07
C PRO A 4 13.91 -38.99 25.34
N ILE A 5 14.73 -37.94 25.19
CA ILE A 5 14.82 -36.87 26.21
C ILE A 5 14.69 -35.50 25.52
N THR A 6 13.56 -34.86 25.81
CA THR A 6 13.23 -33.44 25.67
C THR A 6 14.32 -32.51 26.19
N LEU A 7 14.70 -31.49 25.42
CA LEU A 7 15.28 -30.25 25.95
C LEU A 7 14.71 -29.02 25.22
N SER A 8 14.50 -27.99 26.02
CA SER A 8 13.59 -26.85 25.88
C SER A 8 14.17 -25.68 25.07
N ARG A 9 13.28 -24.90 24.43
CA ARG A 9 13.46 -23.66 23.64
C ARG A 9 14.06 -22.45 24.40
N ARG A 10 15.10 -22.63 25.22
CA ARG A 10 15.80 -21.52 25.92
C ARG A 10 17.30 -21.79 26.03
N SER A 11 18.06 -21.63 24.93
CA SER A 11 19.54 -21.59 24.99
C SER A 11 20.24 -21.13 23.70
N LEU A 12 19.72 -20.18 22.92
CA LEU A 12 20.44 -19.65 21.73
C LEU A 12 20.42 -18.12 21.64
N LEU A 13 20.47 -17.46 22.81
CA LEU A 13 20.74 -16.02 22.94
C LEU A 13 21.86 -15.86 23.95
N LYS A 14 23.10 -15.69 23.46
CA LYS A 14 24.23 -14.98 24.11
C LYS A 14 25.53 -15.10 23.30
N SER A 15 25.75 -14.13 22.42
CA SER A 15 27.02 -13.51 21.97
C SER A 15 26.77 -13.01 20.55
N THR A 16 26.87 -11.73 20.18
CA THR A 16 27.79 -10.68 20.66
C THR A 16 27.24 -9.34 20.16
N GLY A 17 27.14 -8.33 21.03
CA GLY A 17 26.83 -6.96 20.61
C GLY A 17 28.09 -6.22 20.13
N VAL A 18 27.94 -5.39 19.08
CA VAL A 18 28.89 -4.35 18.69
C VAL A 18 28.14 -3.11 18.16
N ALA A 19 28.40 -1.98 18.82
CA ALA A 19 28.28 -0.56 18.45
C ALA A 19 27.27 -0.10 17.38
N VAL A 20 26.20 0.58 17.83
CA VAL A 20 25.50 1.61 17.05
C VAL A 20 26.30 2.90 17.16
N GLY A 21 26.93 3.29 16.06
CA GLY A 21 27.48 4.62 15.85
C GLY A 21 26.89 5.15 14.55
N SER A 22 26.15 6.25 14.63
CA SER A 22 25.80 7.08 13.49
C SER A 22 27.08 7.68 12.91
N LEU A 23 27.62 6.97 11.93
CA LEU A 23 28.71 7.37 11.05
C LEU A 23 28.28 6.85 9.66
N SER A 24 28.69 7.54 8.60
CA SER A 24 28.61 7.05 7.23
C SER A 24 29.16 5.61 7.11
N LEU A 25 28.31 4.60 6.88
CA LEU A 25 28.64 3.17 6.96
C LEU A 25 28.47 2.38 5.65
N VAL A 26 28.69 2.99 4.49
CA VAL A 26 28.89 2.21 3.24
C VAL A 26 30.07 1.21 3.39
N GLY A 27 30.99 1.44 4.36
CA GLY A 27 32.18 0.60 4.55
C GLY A 27 32.06 -0.62 5.48
N THR A 28 31.10 -0.71 6.41
CA THR A 28 31.06 -1.82 7.40
C THR A 28 30.21 -3.00 6.98
N GLY A 29 29.08 -2.78 6.30
CA GLY A 29 28.21 -3.87 5.81
C GLY A 29 28.90 -4.71 4.74
N ALA A 30 29.58 -4.04 3.81
CA ALA A 30 30.38 -4.71 2.79
C ALA A 30 31.58 -5.46 3.39
N ALA A 31 32.24 -4.93 4.44
CA ALA A 31 33.34 -5.62 5.11
C ALA A 31 32.89 -6.87 5.88
N THR A 32 31.68 -6.85 6.46
CA THR A 32 31.10 -8.04 7.10
C THR A 32 30.64 -9.09 6.09
N LEU A 33 30.12 -8.70 4.92
CA LEU A 33 29.76 -9.67 3.89
C LEU A 33 31.01 -10.33 3.28
N ALA A 34 32.07 -9.56 3.01
CA ALA A 34 33.34 -10.11 2.50
C ALA A 34 33.95 -11.19 3.40
N SER A 35 33.68 -11.19 4.71
CA SER A 35 34.24 -12.21 5.60
C SER A 35 33.56 -13.58 5.50
N ASP A 36 32.43 -13.68 4.79
CA ASP A 36 31.69 -14.93 4.60
C ASP A 36 32.16 -15.70 3.35
N TYR A 37 33.07 -15.13 2.56
CA TYR A 37 33.57 -15.69 1.30
C TYR A 37 35.10 -15.83 1.31
N ASP A 38 35.60 -16.90 0.69
CA ASP A 38 37.05 -17.14 0.55
C ASP A 38 37.66 -16.24 -0.54
N THR A 39 36.88 -15.96 -1.59
CA THR A 39 37.29 -15.12 -2.71
C THR A 39 36.40 -13.88 -2.79
N VAL A 40 37.01 -12.71 -2.95
CA VAL A 40 36.30 -11.45 -3.23
C VAL A 40 36.85 -10.87 -4.51
N VAL A 41 35.96 -10.65 -5.47
CA VAL A 41 36.26 -10.15 -6.81
C VAL A 41 35.59 -8.79 -6.98
N ASP A 42 36.35 -7.77 -7.34
CA ASP A 42 35.81 -6.49 -7.82
C ASP A 42 35.91 -6.51 -9.35
N VAL A 43 34.77 -6.46 -10.03
CA VAL A 43 34.75 -6.63 -11.49
C VAL A 43 35.56 -5.55 -12.21
N VAL A 44 35.65 -4.33 -11.68
CA VAL A 44 36.42 -3.24 -12.31
C VAL A 44 37.91 -3.43 -12.08
N GLU A 45 38.32 -3.93 -10.91
CA GLU A 45 39.74 -4.29 -10.66
C GLU A 45 40.20 -5.44 -11.58
N GLU A 46 39.29 -6.35 -11.94
CA GLU A 46 39.53 -7.42 -12.92
C GLU A 46 39.32 -7.00 -14.39
N GLY A 47 38.99 -5.73 -14.63
CA GLY A 47 39.01 -5.12 -15.95
C GLY A 47 37.67 -5.01 -16.67
N ALA A 48 36.55 -5.25 -15.97
CA ALA A 48 35.22 -4.92 -16.48
C ALA A 48 35.09 -3.42 -16.75
N ASP A 49 34.31 -3.09 -17.78
CA ASP A 49 34.01 -1.71 -18.13
C ASP A 49 32.75 -1.20 -17.39
N PRO A 50 32.90 -0.24 -16.46
CA PRO A 50 31.77 0.36 -15.74
C PRO A 50 31.07 1.47 -16.55
N THR A 51 31.46 1.71 -17.81
CA THR A 51 30.85 2.72 -18.68
C THR A 51 29.80 2.15 -19.63
N GLY A 52 29.87 0.85 -19.91
CA GLY A 52 28.93 0.10 -20.74
C GLY A 52 29.25 0.14 -22.23
N GLU A 53 30.52 0.36 -22.59
CA GLU A 53 31.05 0.15 -23.95
C GLU A 53 31.32 -1.33 -24.23
N ASP A 54 31.89 -2.05 -23.25
CA ASP A 54 32.23 -3.48 -23.36
C ASP A 54 31.38 -4.35 -22.40
N PRO A 55 30.95 -5.57 -22.81
CA PRO A 55 30.20 -6.47 -21.93
C PRO A 55 31.03 -7.01 -20.75
N VAL A 56 30.39 -7.21 -19.61
CA VAL A 56 31.01 -7.71 -18.37
C VAL A 56 31.10 -9.24 -18.30
N ASP A 57 30.46 -9.94 -19.24
CA ASP A 57 30.29 -11.39 -19.28
C ASP A 57 31.59 -12.16 -19.04
N ASP A 58 32.66 -11.85 -19.78
CA ASP A 58 33.95 -12.55 -19.69
C ASP A 58 34.56 -12.48 -18.27
N VAL A 59 34.41 -11.33 -17.60
CA VAL A 59 34.93 -11.14 -16.23
C VAL A 59 34.10 -11.95 -15.24
N VAL A 60 32.78 -11.96 -15.38
CA VAL A 60 31.91 -12.77 -14.51
C VAL A 60 32.16 -14.26 -14.72
N GLU A 61 32.21 -14.73 -15.97
CA GLU A 61 32.46 -16.14 -16.31
C GLU A 61 33.82 -16.62 -15.79
N GLU A 62 34.87 -15.79 -15.85
CA GLU A 62 36.20 -16.15 -15.33
C GLU A 62 36.22 -16.32 -13.81
N HIS A 63 35.31 -15.65 -13.09
CA HIS A 63 35.38 -15.49 -11.63
C HIS A 63 34.24 -16.14 -10.84
N VAL A 64 33.18 -16.61 -11.49
CA VAL A 64 32.14 -17.41 -10.82
C VAL A 64 32.72 -18.78 -10.44
N ASP A 65 32.94 -18.97 -9.15
CA ASP A 65 33.32 -20.25 -8.52
C ASP A 65 32.73 -20.30 -7.10
N ASP A 66 32.73 -21.47 -6.48
CA ASP A 66 32.22 -21.66 -5.12
C ASP A 66 32.94 -20.72 -4.11
N ASP A 67 32.26 -20.35 -3.02
CA ASP A 67 32.78 -19.49 -1.95
C ASP A 67 33.30 -18.11 -2.43
N THR A 68 32.60 -17.51 -3.41
CA THR A 68 33.01 -16.25 -4.05
C THR A 68 31.99 -15.11 -3.91
N LEU A 69 32.47 -13.93 -3.53
CA LEU A 69 31.74 -12.66 -3.61
C LEU A 69 32.21 -11.85 -4.83
N ILE A 70 31.33 -11.66 -5.81
CA ILE A 70 31.53 -10.80 -6.98
C ILE A 70 30.87 -9.45 -6.71
N ARG A 71 31.66 -8.38 -6.77
CA ARG A 71 31.24 -7.00 -6.49
C ARG A 71 31.22 -6.18 -7.76
N PHE A 72 30.11 -5.47 -7.93
CA PHE A 72 29.92 -4.46 -8.95
C PHE A 72 29.92 -3.08 -8.27
N PRO A 73 31.03 -2.33 -8.35
CA PRO A 73 31.02 -0.92 -7.98
C PRO A 73 29.95 -0.13 -8.75
N GLU A 74 29.59 1.05 -8.26
CA GLU A 74 28.72 1.99 -8.99
C GLU A 74 29.22 2.16 -10.45
N GLY A 75 28.33 1.93 -11.41
CA GLY A 75 28.67 1.90 -12.82
C GLY A 75 27.52 1.40 -13.67
N ARG A 76 27.68 1.49 -14.99
CA ARG A 76 26.77 0.95 -15.98
C ARG A 76 27.48 -0.17 -16.73
N TYR A 77 27.06 -1.40 -16.53
CA TYR A 77 27.67 -2.59 -17.11
C TYR A 77 26.72 -3.19 -18.14
N VAL A 78 27.24 -3.41 -19.34
CA VAL A 78 26.52 -4.17 -20.36
C VAL A 78 26.73 -5.66 -20.08
N ALA A 79 25.67 -6.47 -20.19
CA ALA A 79 25.76 -7.92 -20.03
C ALA A 79 24.92 -8.61 -21.10
N ASN A 80 25.39 -9.71 -21.68
CA ASN A 80 24.60 -10.51 -22.61
C ASN A 80 23.97 -11.73 -21.94
N ASN A 81 24.72 -12.42 -21.07
CA ASN A 81 24.25 -13.55 -20.28
C ASN A 81 25.12 -13.69 -19.02
N LEU A 82 24.50 -13.57 -17.85
CA LEU A 82 25.14 -13.87 -16.56
C LEU A 82 24.57 -15.19 -16.02
N ASP A 83 25.29 -16.28 -16.23
CA ASP A 83 24.92 -17.64 -15.79
C ASP A 83 25.71 -18.06 -14.55
N PHE A 84 25.00 -18.35 -13.47
CA PHE A 84 25.54 -18.81 -12.19
C PHE A 84 25.26 -20.29 -11.92
N THR A 85 24.85 -21.06 -12.93
CA THR A 85 24.41 -22.45 -12.76
C THR A 85 25.41 -23.32 -12.01
N GLY A 86 24.94 -23.96 -10.94
CA GLY A 86 25.71 -24.88 -10.10
C GLY A 86 26.58 -24.21 -9.04
N ALA A 87 26.57 -22.88 -8.93
CA ALA A 87 27.33 -22.15 -7.92
C ALA A 87 26.84 -22.45 -6.50
N THR A 88 27.78 -22.61 -5.57
CA THR A 88 27.54 -22.80 -4.14
C THR A 88 28.23 -21.72 -3.31
N ASN A 89 27.51 -21.11 -2.37
CA ASN A 89 28.01 -20.01 -1.53
C ASN A 89 28.59 -18.87 -2.38
N VAL A 90 27.78 -18.29 -3.26
CA VAL A 90 28.16 -17.18 -4.13
C VAL A 90 27.28 -15.98 -3.88
N ALA A 91 27.88 -14.80 -3.77
CA ALA A 91 27.17 -13.53 -3.76
C ALA A 91 27.58 -12.65 -4.93
N VAL A 92 26.59 -12.04 -5.57
CA VAL A 92 26.75 -11.04 -6.62
C VAL A 92 26.09 -9.77 -6.12
N VAL A 93 26.91 -8.75 -5.83
CA VAL A 93 26.45 -7.55 -5.12
C VAL A 93 26.83 -6.30 -5.89
N GLY A 94 25.83 -5.46 -6.17
CA GLY A 94 26.00 -4.13 -6.73
C GLY A 94 25.89 -3.05 -5.67
N ASP A 95 26.72 -2.01 -5.80
CA ASP A 95 26.56 -0.76 -5.05
C ASP A 95 25.57 0.16 -5.78
N ASN A 96 24.33 -0.31 -6.02
CA ASN A 96 23.38 0.25 -6.98
C ASN A 96 23.92 0.28 -8.42
N ALA A 97 24.73 -0.72 -8.78
CA ALA A 97 25.22 -0.89 -10.14
C ALA A 97 24.06 -1.09 -11.13
N THR A 98 24.21 -0.54 -12.33
CA THR A 98 23.21 -0.67 -13.40
C THR A 98 23.65 -1.75 -14.38
N LEU A 99 22.87 -2.81 -14.52
CA LEU A 99 23.03 -3.82 -15.56
C LEU A 99 22.12 -3.49 -16.75
N VAL A 100 22.63 -3.63 -17.96
CA VAL A 100 21.91 -3.31 -19.20
C VAL A 100 22.08 -4.47 -20.17
N PRO A 101 21.01 -4.95 -20.82
CA PRO A 101 21.15 -5.96 -21.87
C PRO A 101 22.08 -5.47 -22.99
N GLY A 102 23.05 -6.31 -23.35
CA GLY A 102 23.95 -6.09 -24.48
C GLY A 102 23.32 -6.43 -25.83
N PRO A 103 24.02 -6.19 -26.95
CA PRO A 103 23.46 -6.41 -28.29
C PRO A 103 23.15 -7.89 -28.60
N ASP A 104 23.76 -8.82 -27.86
CA ASP A 104 23.63 -10.26 -28.05
C ASP A 104 23.00 -10.92 -26.81
N TYR A 105 22.19 -10.17 -26.05
CA TYR A 105 21.63 -10.65 -24.80
C TYR A 105 20.69 -11.85 -24.98
N ASP A 106 20.67 -12.73 -23.98
CA ASP A 106 19.76 -13.86 -23.94
C ASP A 106 18.40 -13.43 -23.37
N VAL A 107 17.38 -13.44 -24.23
CA VAL A 107 16.01 -13.06 -23.83
C VAL A 107 15.36 -14.11 -22.93
N ASP A 108 15.70 -15.40 -23.11
CA ASP A 108 15.08 -16.49 -22.37
C ASP A 108 15.51 -16.44 -20.91
N VAL A 109 16.80 -16.22 -20.64
CA VAL A 109 17.38 -15.95 -19.31
C VAL A 109 18.62 -15.07 -19.46
N TRP A 110 18.51 -13.78 -19.16
CA TRP A 110 19.62 -12.83 -19.24
C TRP A 110 20.53 -12.90 -18.02
N ILE A 111 19.93 -13.00 -16.84
CA ILE A 111 20.63 -13.15 -15.57
C ILE A 111 19.97 -14.30 -14.86
N GLY A 112 20.74 -15.33 -14.51
CA GLY A 112 20.14 -16.46 -13.85
C GLY A 112 21.09 -17.57 -13.46
N GLY A 113 20.52 -18.65 -12.95
CA GLY A 113 21.28 -19.84 -12.60
C GLY A 113 20.35 -20.94 -12.13
N ALA A 114 20.73 -22.18 -12.42
CA ALA A 114 20.03 -23.37 -11.95
C ALA A 114 20.90 -24.17 -10.98
N SER A 115 20.29 -25.02 -10.14
CA SER A 115 21.01 -25.86 -9.17
C SER A 115 21.89 -25.07 -8.19
N LEU A 116 21.47 -23.85 -7.84
CA LEU A 116 22.19 -22.96 -6.92
C LEU A 116 22.08 -23.45 -5.46
N ARG A 117 23.01 -23.03 -4.59
CA ARG A 117 22.88 -23.16 -3.13
C ARG A 117 23.60 -22.01 -2.44
N ASP A 118 23.04 -21.45 -1.37
CA ASP A 118 23.64 -20.32 -0.65
C ASP A 118 23.96 -19.13 -1.60
N PHE A 119 23.01 -18.79 -2.49
CA PHE A 119 23.23 -17.82 -3.56
C PHE A 119 22.58 -16.47 -3.27
N ARG A 120 23.31 -15.37 -3.50
CA ARG A 120 22.82 -14.00 -3.29
C ARG A 120 22.96 -13.15 -4.54
N PHE A 121 21.92 -12.38 -4.87
CA PHE A 121 21.93 -11.35 -5.90
C PHE A 121 21.33 -10.06 -5.34
N GLU A 122 22.16 -9.05 -5.09
CA GLU A 122 21.75 -7.87 -4.30
C GLU A 122 22.18 -6.53 -4.93
N GLY A 123 21.35 -5.49 -4.81
CA GLY A 123 21.75 -4.10 -5.03
C GLY A 123 21.91 -3.65 -6.49
N PHE A 124 21.01 -4.08 -7.39
CA PHE A 124 21.10 -3.80 -8.82
C PHE A 124 19.92 -2.99 -9.37
N VAL A 125 20.22 -2.08 -10.28
CA VAL A 125 19.23 -1.55 -11.24
C VAL A 125 19.36 -2.33 -12.54
N LEU A 126 18.30 -2.95 -13.00
CA LEU A 126 18.21 -3.61 -14.29
C LEU A 126 17.55 -2.62 -15.28
N ASP A 127 18.37 -2.04 -16.16
CA ASP A 127 17.91 -1.06 -17.15
C ASP A 127 17.48 -1.75 -18.44
N ASN A 128 16.19 -2.04 -18.52
CA ASN A 128 15.53 -2.64 -19.67
C ASN A 128 14.66 -1.60 -20.41
N THR A 129 15.04 -0.31 -20.38
CA THR A 129 14.23 0.79 -20.95
C THR A 129 14.33 0.94 -22.47
N ALA A 130 15.25 0.23 -23.11
CA ALA A 130 15.37 0.24 -24.57
C ALA A 130 14.34 -0.68 -25.23
N ASP A 131 13.90 -0.31 -26.43
CA ASP A 131 13.00 -1.12 -27.25
C ASP A 131 13.51 -2.57 -27.38
N GLU A 132 12.58 -3.51 -27.36
CA GLU A 132 12.82 -4.95 -27.41
C GLU A 132 13.66 -5.49 -26.24
N HIS A 133 13.98 -4.75 -25.16
CA HIS A 133 14.66 -5.29 -23.98
C HIS A 133 13.67 -5.89 -22.97
N HIS A 134 13.29 -7.14 -23.18
CA HIS A 134 12.38 -7.88 -22.29
C HIS A 134 12.93 -9.23 -21.81
N PRO A 135 14.19 -9.32 -21.37
CA PRO A 135 14.71 -10.59 -20.87
C PRO A 135 14.04 -11.05 -19.58
N THR A 136 14.12 -12.36 -19.33
CA THR A 136 13.85 -12.97 -18.02
C THR A 136 15.06 -12.82 -17.10
N VAL A 137 14.81 -12.58 -15.81
CA VAL A 137 15.77 -12.85 -14.72
C VAL A 137 15.27 -14.03 -13.90
N GLY A 138 16.10 -15.06 -13.69
CA GLY A 138 15.61 -16.34 -13.17
C GLY A 138 16.60 -17.12 -12.32
N PHE A 139 16.26 -17.42 -11.07
CA PHE A 139 17.11 -18.19 -10.17
C PHE A 139 16.41 -19.46 -9.66
N SER A 140 17.08 -20.60 -9.77
CA SER A 140 16.61 -21.87 -9.23
C SER A 140 17.65 -22.46 -8.30
N ALA A 141 17.31 -22.50 -7.01
CA ALA A 141 18.19 -22.97 -5.95
C ALA A 141 17.65 -24.22 -5.28
N TYR A 142 18.54 -24.98 -4.67
CA TYR A 142 18.16 -26.00 -3.71
C TYR A 142 17.71 -25.38 -2.39
N ASP A 143 18.50 -24.43 -1.88
CA ASP A 143 18.32 -23.78 -0.58
C ASP A 143 19.08 -22.44 -0.54
N ASP A 144 18.73 -21.60 0.42
CA ASP A 144 19.37 -20.32 0.76
C ASP A 144 19.56 -19.39 -0.45
N LEU A 145 18.46 -19.11 -1.16
CA LEU A 145 18.43 -18.08 -2.21
C LEU A 145 18.07 -16.71 -1.62
N VAL A 146 18.87 -15.68 -1.90
CA VAL A 146 18.56 -14.29 -1.54
C VAL A 146 18.60 -13.42 -2.78
N VAL A 147 17.50 -12.72 -3.06
CA VAL A 147 17.42 -11.62 -4.02
C VAL A 147 17.00 -10.37 -3.25
N ARG A 148 17.81 -9.31 -3.25
CA ARG A 148 17.52 -8.11 -2.45
C ARG A 148 17.82 -6.82 -3.23
N ASP A 149 17.02 -5.78 -3.03
CA ASP A 149 17.29 -4.43 -3.53
C ASP A 149 17.52 -4.40 -5.05
N VAL A 150 16.61 -5.05 -5.79
CA VAL A 150 16.66 -5.13 -7.26
C VAL A 150 15.53 -4.28 -7.87
N ARG A 151 15.88 -3.37 -8.77
CA ARG A 151 14.90 -2.56 -9.52
C ARG A 151 14.99 -2.82 -11.01
N LYS A 152 13.92 -3.35 -11.62
CA LYS A 152 13.77 -3.40 -13.07
C LYS A 152 13.15 -2.09 -13.57
N LYS A 153 13.77 -1.47 -14.56
CA LYS A 153 13.24 -0.32 -15.31
C LYS A 153 12.87 -0.75 -16.72
N GLY A 154 11.87 -0.11 -17.31
CA GLY A 154 11.37 -0.39 -18.65
C GLY A 154 10.25 -1.42 -18.66
N SER A 155 9.24 -1.15 -19.50
CA SER A 155 8.13 -2.06 -19.76
C SER A 155 8.64 -3.38 -20.33
N HIS A 156 8.05 -4.49 -19.90
CA HIS A 156 8.34 -5.80 -20.44
C HIS A 156 7.55 -6.03 -21.75
N GLU A 157 8.21 -5.90 -22.88
CA GLU A 157 7.59 -6.01 -24.23
C GLU A 157 7.45 -7.46 -24.73
N GLY A 158 7.98 -8.44 -23.99
CA GLY A 158 8.00 -9.86 -24.35
C GLY A 158 6.83 -10.67 -23.80
N GLU A 159 6.58 -11.84 -24.39
CA GLU A 159 5.58 -12.79 -23.87
C GLU A 159 6.12 -13.69 -22.73
N ASN A 160 7.43 -13.65 -22.48
CA ASN A 160 8.08 -14.43 -21.43
C ASN A 160 7.80 -13.86 -20.03
N THR A 161 8.27 -14.58 -19.02
CA THR A 161 8.19 -14.12 -17.63
C THR A 161 9.30 -13.09 -17.39
N ALA A 162 8.99 -12.00 -16.68
CA ALA A 162 10.00 -11.00 -16.36
C ALA A 162 10.95 -11.45 -15.24
N PHE A 163 10.42 -12.08 -14.19
CA PHE A 163 11.20 -12.56 -13.04
C PHE A 163 10.76 -13.96 -12.58
N GLY A 164 11.71 -14.85 -12.26
CA GLY A 164 11.41 -16.21 -11.80
C GLY A 164 12.27 -16.67 -10.64
N VAL A 165 11.67 -17.34 -9.66
CA VAL A 165 12.41 -18.00 -8.57
C VAL A 165 11.87 -19.40 -8.29
N SER A 166 12.76 -20.34 -7.96
CA SER A 166 12.35 -21.66 -7.45
C SER A 166 13.29 -22.21 -6.39
N ILE A 167 12.72 -22.92 -5.41
CA ILE A 167 13.43 -23.65 -4.36
C ILE A 167 13.10 -25.14 -4.45
N TRP A 168 14.12 -25.97 -4.65
CA TRP A 168 13.96 -27.38 -5.02
C TRP A 168 14.02 -28.37 -3.86
N ASP A 169 14.71 -28.05 -2.77
CA ASP A 169 14.65 -28.87 -1.55
C ASP A 169 13.38 -28.52 -0.75
N GLU A 170 12.69 -29.53 -0.21
CA GLU A 170 11.41 -29.34 0.52
C GLU A 170 11.58 -28.52 1.82
N ASP A 171 12.78 -28.58 2.41
CA ASP A 171 13.20 -27.83 3.59
C ASP A 171 14.06 -26.61 3.28
N GLY A 172 14.23 -26.29 1.99
CA GLY A 172 14.98 -25.12 1.56
C GLY A 172 14.18 -23.82 1.63
N ASP A 173 14.90 -22.71 1.73
CA ASP A 173 14.34 -21.36 1.85
C ASP A 173 14.84 -20.42 0.74
N GLY A 174 13.93 -19.57 0.26
CA GLY A 174 14.20 -18.51 -0.70
C GLY A 174 13.60 -17.19 -0.23
N TYR A 175 14.34 -16.10 -0.45
CA TYR A 175 13.98 -14.78 0.03
C TYR A 175 14.15 -13.73 -1.06
N VAL A 176 13.07 -13.03 -1.39
CA VAL A 176 13.03 -11.92 -2.35
C VAL A 176 12.57 -10.67 -1.62
N GLU A 177 13.46 -9.71 -1.43
CA GLU A 177 13.17 -8.49 -0.67
C GLU A 177 13.42 -7.24 -1.51
N ASN A 178 12.52 -6.27 -1.40
CA ASN A 178 12.65 -4.99 -2.09
C ASN A 178 12.84 -5.12 -3.62
N LEU A 179 12.21 -6.11 -4.25
CA LEU A 179 12.11 -6.19 -5.71
C LEU A 179 11.15 -5.09 -6.20
N ARG A 180 11.57 -4.29 -7.20
CA ARG A 180 10.80 -3.16 -7.75
C ARG A 180 10.63 -3.30 -9.26
N MET A 181 9.40 -3.51 -9.72
CA MET A 181 9.03 -3.69 -11.13
C MET A 181 7.74 -2.88 -11.44
N PRO A 182 7.81 -1.54 -11.44
CA PRO A 182 6.61 -0.70 -11.57
C PRO A 182 6.18 -0.43 -13.02
N ASP A 183 7.05 -0.72 -14.00
CA ASP A 183 6.85 -0.29 -15.40
C ASP A 183 6.03 -1.28 -16.23
N GLY A 184 5.55 -2.37 -15.62
CA GLY A 184 4.61 -3.31 -16.24
C GLY A 184 5.12 -4.06 -17.46
N SER A 185 4.15 -4.45 -18.30
CA SER A 185 4.39 -5.11 -19.58
C SER A 185 3.44 -4.59 -20.65
N GLU A 186 3.81 -4.71 -21.92
CA GLU A 186 2.87 -4.47 -23.02
C GLU A 186 2.01 -5.71 -23.33
N PRO A 187 2.55 -6.94 -23.38
CA PRO A 187 1.75 -8.12 -23.70
C PRO A 187 0.90 -8.61 -22.54
N GLN A 188 -0.34 -9.02 -22.83
CA GLN A 188 -1.27 -9.65 -21.89
C GLN A 188 -0.80 -11.03 -21.36
N THR A 189 0.20 -11.64 -22.00
CA THR A 189 0.74 -12.96 -21.59
C THR A 189 1.87 -12.86 -20.58
N ALA A 190 2.51 -11.69 -20.46
CA ALA A 190 3.70 -11.52 -19.63
C ALA A 190 3.39 -11.63 -18.14
N VAL A 191 4.05 -12.56 -17.46
CA VAL A 191 3.98 -12.72 -16.00
C VAL A 191 5.06 -11.87 -15.35
N GLY A 192 4.70 -11.09 -14.33
CA GLY A 192 5.66 -10.28 -13.58
C GLY A 192 6.65 -11.16 -12.82
N VAL A 193 6.14 -11.97 -11.89
CA VAL A 193 6.93 -12.90 -11.07
C VAL A 193 6.31 -14.29 -11.11
N TYR A 194 7.11 -15.30 -11.48
CA TYR A 194 6.71 -16.70 -11.46
C TYR A 194 7.43 -17.50 -10.37
N VAL A 195 6.69 -18.35 -9.66
CA VAL A 195 7.22 -19.22 -8.60
C VAL A 195 6.68 -20.64 -8.73
N ASP A 196 7.59 -21.60 -8.76
CA ASP A 196 7.31 -23.03 -8.75
C ASP A 196 8.32 -23.73 -7.83
N SER A 197 7.98 -23.80 -6.54
CA SER A 197 8.89 -24.26 -5.48
C SER A 197 8.34 -25.43 -4.68
N LYS A 198 9.24 -26.28 -4.21
CA LYS A 198 8.98 -27.30 -3.17
C LYS A 198 9.30 -26.78 -1.77
N GLY A 199 10.34 -25.96 -1.67
CA GLY A 199 10.70 -25.24 -0.45
C GLY A 199 9.90 -23.96 -0.27
N THR A 200 10.25 -23.19 0.77
CA THR A 200 9.57 -21.95 1.13
C THR A 200 10.11 -20.78 0.31
N VAL A 201 9.23 -19.91 -0.19
CA VAL A 201 9.64 -18.63 -0.79
C VAL A 201 8.95 -17.47 -0.09
N THR A 202 9.72 -16.50 0.40
CA THR A 202 9.19 -15.30 1.05
C THR A 202 9.50 -14.07 0.21
N PHE A 203 8.46 -13.30 -0.11
CA PHE A 203 8.53 -11.99 -0.73
C PHE A 203 8.29 -10.93 0.34
N ARG A 204 9.27 -10.06 0.59
CA ARG A 204 9.12 -8.95 1.55
C ARG A 204 9.22 -7.59 0.86
N ASP A 205 8.23 -6.75 1.13
CA ASP A 205 8.19 -5.36 0.69
C ASP A 205 8.51 -5.20 -0.79
N CYS A 206 7.93 -6.02 -1.67
CA CYS A 206 8.10 -5.97 -3.13
C CYS A 206 7.07 -5.03 -3.80
N HIS A 207 7.39 -4.46 -4.96
CA HIS A 207 6.48 -3.68 -5.81
C HIS A 207 6.41 -4.30 -7.20
N VAL A 208 5.26 -4.83 -7.57
CA VAL A 208 5.02 -5.40 -8.90
C VAL A 208 3.74 -4.76 -9.48
N GLU A 209 3.89 -4.04 -10.58
CA GLU A 209 2.79 -3.28 -11.15
C GLU A 209 2.71 -3.35 -12.67
N GLY A 210 1.49 -3.34 -13.19
CA GLY A 210 1.21 -3.11 -14.62
C GLY A 210 1.46 -4.32 -15.53
N PHE A 211 1.61 -5.53 -15.01
CA PHE A 211 1.81 -6.71 -15.86
C PHE A 211 0.49 -7.18 -16.49
N GLY A 212 0.55 -7.53 -17.77
CA GLY A 212 -0.59 -7.98 -18.56
C GLY A 212 -1.11 -9.36 -18.16
N ASN A 213 -0.36 -10.08 -17.33
CA ASN A 213 -0.78 -11.30 -16.63
C ASN A 213 -0.59 -11.12 -15.11
N ASN A 214 -0.48 -12.22 -14.37
CA ASN A 214 -0.27 -12.21 -12.93
C ASN A 214 0.94 -11.35 -12.51
N GLY A 215 0.76 -10.52 -11.48
CA GLY A 215 1.86 -9.82 -10.82
C GLY A 215 2.77 -10.82 -10.11
N LEU A 216 2.21 -11.58 -9.16
CA LEU A 216 2.86 -12.75 -8.56
C LEU A 216 2.06 -14.03 -8.86
N TYR A 217 2.67 -14.97 -9.57
CA TYR A 217 2.11 -16.27 -9.90
C TYR A 217 2.84 -17.40 -9.17
N ALA A 218 2.26 -17.84 -8.05
CA ALA A 218 2.83 -18.86 -7.19
C ALA A 218 1.92 -20.07 -6.95
N SER A 219 0.73 -20.15 -7.57
CA SER A 219 -0.21 -21.26 -7.27
C SER A 219 0.21 -22.64 -7.75
N HIS A 220 1.27 -22.77 -8.56
CA HIS A 220 1.84 -24.07 -8.92
C HIS A 220 2.83 -24.61 -7.87
N SER A 221 3.26 -23.78 -6.91
CA SER A 221 4.20 -24.22 -5.88
C SER A 221 3.60 -25.33 -5.01
N GLU A 222 4.43 -26.30 -4.65
CA GLU A 222 4.12 -27.33 -3.64
C GLU A 222 4.40 -26.80 -2.23
N GLY A 223 5.49 -26.03 -2.08
CA GLY A 223 5.94 -25.42 -0.84
C GLY A 223 5.25 -24.10 -0.49
N PRO A 224 5.36 -23.63 0.76
CA PRO A 224 4.74 -22.38 1.20
C PRO A 224 5.31 -21.17 0.46
N VAL A 225 4.44 -20.22 0.14
CA VAL A 225 4.83 -18.90 -0.39
C VAL A 225 4.25 -17.82 0.51
N HIS A 226 5.11 -16.96 1.02
CA HIS A 226 4.77 -15.87 1.92
C HIS A 226 4.95 -14.53 1.21
N VAL A 227 3.95 -13.66 1.32
CA VAL A 227 4.04 -12.24 0.96
C VAL A 227 3.90 -11.42 2.22
N GLU A 228 4.91 -10.63 2.53
CA GLU A 228 5.02 -9.77 3.71
C GLU A 228 5.16 -8.31 3.25
N GLY A 229 4.08 -7.54 3.32
CA GLY A 229 4.08 -6.16 2.84
C GLY A 229 4.04 -6.04 1.32
N GLY A 230 4.47 -4.87 0.83
CA GLY A 230 4.61 -4.59 -0.60
C GLY A 230 3.34 -4.08 -1.30
N VAL A 231 3.50 -3.77 -2.59
CA VAL A 231 2.49 -3.21 -3.49
C VAL A 231 2.36 -4.10 -4.72
N TYR A 232 1.16 -4.64 -4.94
CA TYR A 232 0.83 -5.45 -6.11
C TYR A 232 -0.37 -4.83 -6.82
N LYS A 233 -0.11 -4.17 -7.95
CA LYS A 233 -1.04 -3.19 -8.51
C LYS A 233 -1.24 -3.32 -10.02
N ASN A 234 -2.45 -3.14 -10.52
CA ASN A 234 -2.74 -3.03 -11.96
C ASN A 234 -2.23 -4.19 -12.84
N ASN A 235 -2.04 -5.38 -12.26
CA ASN A 235 -1.71 -6.59 -12.99
C ASN A 235 -3.00 -7.30 -13.47
N ASP A 236 -2.97 -8.07 -14.56
CA ASP A 236 -4.12 -8.89 -14.98
C ASP A 236 -4.15 -10.27 -14.30
N ILE A 237 -5.29 -10.96 -14.43
CA ILE A 237 -5.62 -12.28 -13.87
C ILE A 237 -5.69 -12.28 -12.34
N ALA A 238 -4.61 -11.89 -11.66
CA ALA A 238 -4.56 -11.56 -10.23
C ALA A 238 -3.29 -10.77 -9.90
N GLN A 239 -3.40 -9.83 -8.95
CA GLN A 239 -2.23 -9.15 -8.36
C GLN A 239 -1.31 -10.16 -7.68
N ILE A 240 -1.92 -11.07 -6.90
CA ILE A 240 -1.23 -12.17 -6.22
C ILE A 240 -2.05 -13.45 -6.39
N ARG A 241 -1.41 -14.54 -6.82
CA ARG A 241 -2.03 -15.86 -6.96
C ARG A 241 -1.19 -16.94 -6.28
N LEU A 242 -1.79 -17.65 -5.32
CA LEU A 242 -1.12 -18.71 -4.54
C LEU A 242 -2.14 -19.77 -4.09
N GLY A 243 -1.68 -20.91 -3.56
CA GLY A 243 -2.59 -21.96 -3.09
C GLY A 243 -1.96 -23.10 -2.28
N SER A 244 -0.63 -23.16 -2.19
CA SER A 244 0.06 -24.18 -1.42
C SER A 244 -0.26 -24.10 0.09
N PRO A 245 -0.21 -25.24 0.82
CA PRO A 245 -0.42 -25.26 2.26
C PRO A 245 0.57 -24.38 3.02
N GLY A 246 0.07 -23.58 3.96
CA GLY A 246 0.91 -22.76 4.84
C GLY A 246 1.28 -21.40 4.25
N SER A 247 0.92 -21.14 2.99
CA SER A 247 1.18 -19.86 2.31
C SER A 247 0.38 -18.71 2.92
N SER A 248 0.92 -17.49 2.80
CA SER A 248 0.30 -16.31 3.38
C SER A 248 0.48 -15.05 2.54
N VAL A 249 -0.49 -14.13 2.65
CA VAL A 249 -0.36 -12.73 2.22
C VAL A 249 -0.67 -11.86 3.42
N THR A 250 0.31 -11.08 3.86
CA THR A 250 0.22 -10.30 5.09
C THR A 250 0.62 -8.86 4.84
N ASN A 251 -0.17 -7.90 5.33
CA ASN A 251 0.13 -6.46 5.27
C ASN A 251 0.41 -5.89 3.87
N ALA A 252 -0.06 -6.55 2.80
CA ALA A 252 0.16 -6.11 1.43
C ALA A 252 -0.90 -5.09 0.98
N THR A 253 -0.47 -4.16 0.12
CA THR A 253 -1.37 -3.29 -0.64
C THR A 253 -1.63 -3.90 -2.01
N VAL A 254 -2.90 -4.15 -2.31
CA VAL A 254 -3.36 -4.79 -3.54
C VAL A 254 -4.34 -3.84 -4.23
N ALA A 255 -4.07 -3.46 -5.47
CA ALA A 255 -4.90 -2.46 -6.14
C ALA A 255 -5.17 -2.72 -7.63
N VAL A 256 -6.35 -2.31 -8.08
CA VAL A 256 -6.69 -2.13 -9.50
C VAL A 256 -7.46 -0.82 -9.64
N ASP A 257 -6.75 0.24 -10.02
CA ASP A 257 -7.30 1.58 -10.29
C ASP A 257 -7.16 1.96 -11.77
N GLU A 258 -6.10 1.48 -12.42
CA GLU A 258 -5.84 1.59 -13.85
C GLU A 258 -5.62 0.20 -14.46
N PRO A 259 -6.70 -0.51 -14.85
CA PRO A 259 -6.60 -1.87 -15.38
C PRO A 259 -5.81 -1.85 -16.69
N HIS A 260 -5.03 -2.91 -16.94
CA HIS A 260 -4.21 -2.97 -18.14
C HIS A 260 -5.09 -2.96 -19.42
N PRO A 261 -4.67 -2.30 -20.51
CA PRO A 261 -5.56 -1.88 -21.60
C PRO A 261 -6.30 -3.01 -22.34
N GLU A 262 -5.72 -4.22 -22.35
CA GLU A 262 -6.25 -5.40 -23.04
C GLU A 262 -7.12 -6.33 -22.15
N HIS A 263 -7.49 -5.89 -20.94
CA HIS A 263 -8.04 -6.73 -19.85
C HIS A 263 -9.34 -7.48 -20.11
N ASP A 264 -9.45 -8.66 -19.48
CA ASP A 264 -10.70 -9.43 -19.36
C ASP A 264 -10.93 -10.16 -18.00
N ASN A 265 -10.08 -10.08 -16.95
CA ASN A 265 -10.42 -10.61 -15.60
C ASN A 265 -9.45 -10.31 -14.40
N SER A 266 -9.28 -9.06 -13.96
CA SER A 266 -8.42 -8.72 -12.80
C SER A 266 -9.00 -9.20 -11.48
N ARG A 267 -8.18 -9.85 -10.65
CA ARG A 267 -8.50 -10.15 -9.24
C ARG A 267 -7.47 -9.48 -8.35
N GLY A 268 -7.82 -9.23 -7.10
CA GLY A 268 -6.83 -8.86 -6.09
C GLY A 268 -5.97 -10.06 -5.72
N ILE A 269 -6.33 -10.73 -4.63
CA ILE A 269 -5.69 -11.96 -4.17
C ILE A 269 -6.51 -13.16 -4.62
N ARG A 270 -5.89 -14.11 -5.32
CA ARG A 270 -6.53 -15.32 -5.81
C ARG A 270 -5.93 -16.57 -5.17
N VAL A 271 -6.72 -17.25 -4.33
CA VAL A 271 -6.39 -18.58 -3.82
C VAL A 271 -6.82 -19.63 -4.84
N ALA A 272 -5.86 -20.33 -5.46
CA ALA A 272 -6.11 -21.27 -6.55
C ALA A 272 -5.06 -22.39 -6.60
N ASP A 273 -5.41 -23.48 -7.27
CA ASP A 273 -4.56 -24.61 -7.67
C ASP A 273 -3.79 -25.33 -6.54
N GLY A 274 -4.26 -25.18 -5.31
CA GLY A 274 -3.70 -25.85 -4.16
C GLY A 274 -4.71 -26.02 -3.02
N PRO A 275 -4.50 -27.00 -2.14
CA PRO A 275 -5.46 -27.34 -1.09
C PRO A 275 -5.48 -26.34 0.08
N GLY A 276 -4.54 -25.39 0.13
CA GLY A 276 -4.35 -24.52 1.29
C GLY A 276 -4.06 -25.30 2.59
N PRO A 277 -4.18 -24.67 3.76
CA PRO A 277 -4.74 -23.33 3.97
C PRO A 277 -3.82 -22.22 3.45
N VAL A 278 -4.45 -21.18 2.89
CA VAL A 278 -3.83 -19.88 2.64
C VAL A 278 -4.37 -18.86 3.64
N GLU A 279 -3.47 -18.12 4.25
CA GLU A 279 -3.78 -17.01 5.17
C GLU A 279 -3.70 -15.68 4.42
N VAL A 280 -4.72 -14.83 4.55
CA VAL A 280 -4.72 -13.44 4.05
C VAL A 280 -5.07 -12.54 5.22
N SER A 281 -4.14 -11.68 5.66
CA SER A 281 -4.37 -10.86 6.84
C SER A 281 -3.70 -9.49 6.84
N GLY A 282 -4.37 -8.47 7.37
CA GLY A 282 -3.78 -7.12 7.46
C GLY A 282 -3.69 -6.39 6.12
N CYS A 283 -4.35 -6.87 5.07
CA CYS A 283 -4.19 -6.33 3.72
C CYS A 283 -5.13 -5.16 3.44
N GLU A 284 -4.67 -4.24 2.61
CA GLU A 284 -5.48 -3.18 1.97
C GLU A 284 -5.74 -3.59 0.52
N ILE A 285 -7.01 -3.77 0.15
CA ILE A 285 -7.41 -4.27 -1.17
C ILE A 285 -8.36 -3.27 -1.83
N VAL A 286 -7.91 -2.60 -2.89
CA VAL A 286 -8.66 -1.54 -3.57
C VAL A 286 -8.94 -1.95 -5.01
N MET A 287 -10.17 -2.35 -5.31
CA MET A 287 -10.60 -2.66 -6.67
C MET A 287 -11.52 -1.53 -7.15
N GLU A 288 -10.95 -0.51 -7.76
CA GLU A 288 -11.66 0.71 -8.13
C GLU A 288 -12.30 0.62 -9.52
N SER A 289 -11.59 0.05 -10.49
CA SER A 289 -12.04 -0.01 -11.88
C SER A 289 -11.64 -1.31 -12.60
N GLY A 290 -12.13 -1.49 -13.83
CA GLY A 290 -11.84 -2.67 -14.66
C GLY A 290 -12.88 -3.79 -14.53
N GLN A 291 -12.51 -5.00 -14.96
CA GLN A 291 -13.40 -6.17 -14.90
C GLN A 291 -12.73 -7.32 -14.18
N GLY A 292 -13.48 -8.03 -13.34
CA GLY A 292 -12.87 -9.05 -12.51
C GLY A 292 -13.79 -9.95 -11.71
N GLY A 293 -13.18 -10.94 -11.05
CA GLY A 293 -13.86 -11.93 -10.22
C GLY A 293 -13.96 -11.57 -8.73
N GLY A 294 -13.21 -10.56 -8.27
CA GLY A 294 -13.29 -10.01 -6.93
C GLY A 294 -11.95 -9.55 -6.34
N GLY A 295 -12.03 -8.83 -5.21
CA GLY A 295 -10.87 -8.39 -4.43
C GLY A 295 -10.11 -9.56 -3.79
N VAL A 296 -10.81 -10.47 -3.12
CA VAL A 296 -10.28 -11.76 -2.68
C VAL A 296 -11.12 -12.87 -3.29
N VAL A 297 -10.46 -13.80 -3.98
CA VAL A 297 -11.12 -14.91 -4.68
C VAL A 297 -10.59 -16.25 -4.16
N ASN A 298 -11.43 -17.01 -3.47
CA ASN A 298 -11.19 -18.44 -3.26
C ASN A 298 -11.75 -19.21 -4.47
N ALA A 299 -10.87 -19.52 -5.42
CA ALA A 299 -11.26 -20.08 -6.71
C ALA A 299 -11.76 -21.53 -6.57
N TYR A 300 -12.42 -22.04 -7.62
CA TYR A 300 -12.87 -23.43 -7.67
C TYR A 300 -11.72 -24.44 -7.49
N SER A 301 -10.49 -24.09 -7.91
CA SER A 301 -9.30 -24.93 -7.73
C SER A 301 -8.52 -24.60 -6.46
N GLY A 302 -9.01 -23.70 -5.60
CA GLY A 302 -8.43 -23.33 -4.32
C GLY A 302 -9.13 -24.01 -3.14
N GLY A 303 -8.34 -24.48 -2.17
CA GLY A 303 -8.85 -25.15 -0.96
C GLY A 303 -9.20 -24.17 0.14
N ARG A 304 -8.61 -24.35 1.32
CA ARG A 304 -8.93 -23.54 2.51
C ARG A 304 -8.37 -22.12 2.39
N LEU A 305 -9.22 -21.12 2.63
CA LEU A 305 -8.84 -19.72 2.81
C LEU A 305 -9.17 -19.27 4.23
N ARG A 306 -8.26 -18.51 4.83
CA ARG A 306 -8.51 -17.71 6.03
C ARG A 306 -8.25 -16.25 5.69
N LEU A 307 -9.30 -15.47 5.55
CA LEU A 307 -9.23 -14.03 5.32
C LEU A 307 -9.57 -13.33 6.63
N ARG A 308 -8.68 -12.47 7.13
CA ARG A 308 -8.98 -11.69 8.33
C ARG A 308 -8.34 -10.33 8.41
N ASN A 309 -8.81 -9.48 9.31
CA ASN A 309 -8.16 -8.21 9.68
C ASN A 309 -7.80 -7.35 8.45
N SER A 310 -8.64 -7.33 7.41
CA SER A 310 -8.32 -6.75 6.12
C SER A 310 -9.41 -5.79 5.66
N ARG A 311 -9.06 -4.84 4.79
CA ARG A 311 -9.99 -3.89 4.19
C ARG A 311 -10.08 -4.12 2.70
N ILE A 312 -11.32 -4.11 2.20
CA ILE A 312 -11.61 -4.30 0.78
C ILE A 312 -12.54 -3.19 0.31
N TYR A 313 -12.00 -2.28 -0.51
CA TYR A 313 -12.78 -1.27 -1.21
C TYR A 313 -13.13 -1.75 -2.61
N ILE A 314 -14.41 -1.65 -2.98
CA ILE A 314 -14.91 -1.96 -4.31
C ILE A 314 -15.60 -0.74 -4.91
N GLY A 315 -14.98 -0.17 -5.93
CA GLY A 315 -15.50 0.95 -6.70
C GLY A 315 -16.64 0.56 -7.64
N GLU A 316 -17.49 1.52 -8.00
CA GLU A 316 -18.62 1.33 -8.91
C GLU A 316 -18.18 0.80 -10.28
N ALA A 317 -17.01 1.22 -10.73
CA ALA A 317 -16.46 0.90 -12.05
C ALA A 317 -15.80 -0.49 -12.12
N TYR A 318 -15.61 -1.18 -11.00
CA TYR A 318 -15.06 -2.54 -10.99
C TYR A 318 -16.16 -3.56 -11.29
N ALA A 319 -16.33 -3.89 -12.56
CA ALA A 319 -17.45 -4.69 -13.05
C ALA A 319 -17.18 -6.20 -13.06
N ILE A 320 -18.24 -6.99 -13.08
CA ILE A 320 -18.12 -8.43 -13.34
C ILE A 320 -17.80 -8.65 -14.81
N VAL A 321 -16.91 -9.60 -15.08
CA VAL A 321 -16.58 -10.03 -16.45
C VAL A 321 -17.84 -10.38 -17.23
N GLY A 322 -17.98 -9.81 -18.42
CA GLY A 322 -19.12 -10.04 -19.31
C GLY A 322 -20.43 -9.36 -18.90
N SER A 323 -20.44 -8.55 -17.83
CA SER A 323 -21.62 -7.75 -17.46
C SER A 323 -21.82 -6.51 -18.33
N GLY A 324 -20.81 -6.12 -19.12
CA GLY A 324 -20.85 -4.86 -19.88
C GLY A 324 -20.81 -3.60 -19.00
N GLY A 325 -20.46 -3.73 -17.72
CA GLY A 325 -20.50 -2.63 -16.74
C GLY A 325 -21.82 -2.54 -15.95
N ASP A 326 -22.81 -3.38 -16.27
CA ASP A 326 -24.13 -3.33 -15.64
C ASP A 326 -24.15 -3.87 -14.20
N SER A 327 -23.08 -4.51 -13.73
CA SER A 327 -23.01 -5.06 -12.36
C SER A 327 -21.60 -5.00 -11.81
N THR A 328 -21.47 -4.47 -10.59
CA THR A 328 -20.19 -4.43 -9.88
C THR A 328 -19.79 -5.82 -9.41
N SER A 329 -18.50 -6.10 -9.42
CA SER A 329 -17.91 -7.33 -8.91
C SER A 329 -17.87 -7.38 -7.38
N PHE A 330 -17.28 -8.44 -6.85
CA PHE A 330 -17.35 -8.82 -5.44
C PHE A 330 -16.14 -8.33 -4.67
N ALA A 331 -16.31 -8.00 -3.39
CA ALA A 331 -15.19 -7.87 -2.47
C ALA A 331 -14.58 -9.24 -2.20
N VAL A 332 -15.43 -10.21 -1.87
CA VAL A 332 -15.04 -11.60 -1.64
C VAL A 332 -15.86 -12.52 -2.53
N PHE A 333 -15.18 -13.39 -3.27
CA PHE A 333 -15.82 -14.44 -4.05
C PHE A 333 -15.28 -15.82 -3.64
N VAL A 334 -16.15 -16.65 -3.06
CA VAL A 334 -15.84 -18.03 -2.68
C VAL A 334 -16.58 -18.96 -3.64
N ASP A 335 -15.82 -19.58 -4.55
CA ASP A 335 -16.39 -20.40 -5.62
C ASP A 335 -16.54 -21.87 -5.20
N GLU A 336 -17.44 -22.57 -5.89
CA GLU A 336 -17.70 -23.99 -5.69
C GLU A 336 -16.43 -24.81 -6.02
N PRO A 337 -15.91 -25.64 -5.11
CA PRO A 337 -14.65 -26.33 -5.29
C PRO A 337 -14.79 -27.45 -6.31
N THR A 338 -13.82 -27.57 -7.21
CA THR A 338 -13.72 -28.67 -8.17
C THR A 338 -12.29 -29.19 -8.21
N GLY A 339 -12.13 -30.50 -8.10
CA GLY A 339 -10.80 -31.14 -8.16
C GLY A 339 -10.00 -31.10 -6.85
N ILE A 340 -10.66 -30.76 -5.73
CA ILE A 340 -10.08 -30.85 -4.37
C ILE A 340 -10.94 -31.80 -3.55
N ASP A 341 -10.31 -32.82 -2.95
CA ASP A 341 -11.00 -33.86 -2.18
C ASP A 341 -11.57 -33.35 -0.84
N ASP A 342 -10.83 -32.46 -0.18
CA ASP A 342 -11.22 -31.80 1.07
C ASP A 342 -10.92 -30.29 0.96
N PRO A 343 -11.87 -29.48 0.47
CA PRO A 343 -11.69 -28.04 0.36
C PRO A 343 -11.66 -27.34 1.73
N GLY A 344 -12.07 -28.04 2.79
CA GLY A 344 -12.15 -27.58 4.17
C GLY A 344 -12.97 -26.30 4.37
N THR A 345 -12.91 -25.77 5.58
CA THR A 345 -13.61 -24.54 5.97
C THR A 345 -12.90 -23.30 5.44
N THR A 346 -13.66 -22.37 4.86
CA THR A 346 -13.21 -21.01 4.59
C THR A 346 -13.69 -20.08 5.70
N THR A 347 -12.80 -19.26 6.25
CA THR A 347 -13.14 -18.28 7.29
C THR A 347 -12.90 -16.86 6.79
N ILE A 348 -13.86 -15.98 7.06
CA ILE A 348 -13.80 -14.54 6.78
C ILE A 348 -14.08 -13.84 8.11
N GLU A 349 -13.05 -13.25 8.73
CA GLU A 349 -13.11 -12.77 10.11
C GLU A 349 -12.61 -11.33 10.22
N ASN A 350 -13.35 -10.41 10.84
CA ASN A 350 -12.87 -9.03 11.05
C ASN A 350 -12.43 -8.33 9.74
N VAL A 351 -13.33 -8.32 8.75
CA VAL A 351 -13.10 -7.75 7.42
C VAL A 351 -14.06 -6.59 7.19
N ALA A 352 -13.54 -5.46 6.70
CA ALA A 352 -14.35 -4.32 6.27
C ALA A 352 -14.45 -4.29 4.74
N ILE A 353 -15.69 -4.27 4.23
CA ILE A 353 -16.01 -4.18 2.81
C ILE A 353 -16.72 -2.86 2.55
N THR A 354 -16.15 -1.99 1.70
CA THR A 354 -16.68 -0.65 1.43
C THR A 354 -16.77 -0.33 -0.06
N GLY A 355 -17.35 0.83 -0.38
CA GLY A 355 -17.37 1.41 -1.73
C GLY A 355 -18.74 1.37 -2.42
N GLY A 356 -18.82 1.92 -3.63
CA GLY A 356 -20.11 2.19 -4.30
C GLY A 356 -20.76 1.00 -5.01
N GLY A 357 -20.29 -0.23 -4.81
CA GLY A 357 -20.72 -1.37 -5.63
C GLY A 357 -22.24 -1.54 -5.75
N ALA A 358 -22.71 -1.79 -6.98
CA ALA A 358 -24.12 -1.86 -7.35
C ALA A 358 -24.48 -3.22 -7.96
N TYR A 359 -25.72 -3.66 -7.70
CA TYR A 359 -26.29 -4.93 -8.11
C TYR A 359 -25.55 -6.16 -7.52
N ARG A 360 -26.26 -7.30 -7.42
CA ARG A 360 -25.73 -8.56 -6.83
C ARG A 360 -25.25 -8.34 -5.39
N GLY A 361 -24.27 -9.10 -4.91
CA GLY A 361 -23.77 -9.03 -3.53
C GLY A 361 -22.43 -8.33 -3.38
N ALA A 362 -22.16 -7.79 -2.19
CA ALA A 362 -20.82 -7.42 -1.74
C ALA A 362 -19.88 -8.63 -1.67
N ALA A 363 -20.40 -9.77 -1.20
CA ALA A 363 -19.73 -11.06 -1.27
C ALA A 363 -20.63 -12.11 -1.93
N SER A 364 -20.02 -13.06 -2.64
CA SER A 364 -20.72 -14.18 -3.27
C SER A 364 -20.08 -15.50 -2.83
N ILE A 365 -20.89 -16.35 -2.21
CA ILE A 365 -20.46 -17.55 -1.51
C ILE A 365 -21.20 -18.73 -2.12
N ARG A 366 -20.45 -19.63 -2.78
CA ARG A 366 -20.97 -20.75 -3.57
C ARG A 366 -20.48 -22.12 -3.07
N ARG A 367 -19.86 -22.14 -1.90
CA ARG A 367 -19.20 -23.30 -1.29
C ARG A 367 -19.78 -23.58 0.08
N ASP A 368 -19.72 -24.85 0.47
CA ASP A 368 -20.07 -25.31 1.81
C ASP A 368 -19.05 -24.85 2.86
N ASP A 369 -19.40 -24.97 4.15
CA ASP A 369 -18.47 -24.80 5.26
C ASP A 369 -17.77 -23.41 5.25
N VAL A 370 -18.54 -22.34 5.02
CA VAL A 370 -18.04 -20.97 5.09
C VAL A 370 -18.52 -20.31 6.37
N VAL A 371 -17.57 -19.78 7.14
CA VAL A 371 -17.83 -19.04 8.38
C VAL A 371 -17.45 -17.58 8.17
N VAL A 372 -18.42 -16.69 8.42
CA VAL A 372 -18.25 -15.24 8.35
C VAL A 372 -18.48 -14.67 9.74
N GLU A 373 -17.48 -14.03 10.31
CA GLU A 373 -17.48 -13.54 11.69
C GLU A 373 -16.94 -12.10 11.73
N ASP A 374 -17.54 -11.22 12.54
CA ASP A 374 -17.03 -9.86 12.76
C ASP A 374 -16.87 -9.03 11.46
N VAL A 375 -17.73 -9.26 10.47
CA VAL A 375 -17.62 -8.57 9.17
C VAL A 375 -18.45 -7.30 9.14
N CYS A 376 -17.87 -6.24 8.58
CA CYS A 376 -18.61 -5.05 8.20
C CYS A 376 -18.71 -4.92 6.67
N VAL A 377 -19.92 -4.65 6.18
CA VAL A 377 -20.20 -4.31 4.79
C VAL A 377 -20.93 -2.98 4.75
N HIS A 378 -20.38 -2.01 4.04
CA HIS A 378 -21.02 -0.73 3.76
C HIS A 378 -20.87 -0.42 2.27
N GLN A 379 -21.89 -0.74 1.47
CA GLN A 379 -21.88 -0.44 0.04
C GLN A 379 -23.16 0.26 -0.38
N THR A 380 -23.01 1.36 -1.13
CA THR A 380 -24.11 2.32 -1.36
C THR A 380 -24.80 2.18 -2.72
N GLY A 381 -24.29 1.32 -3.60
CA GLY A 381 -24.79 1.16 -4.96
C GLY A 381 -26.19 0.53 -5.02
N THR A 382 -26.96 0.91 -6.03
CA THR A 382 -28.35 0.45 -6.20
C THR A 382 -28.46 -1.07 -6.25
N ASP A 383 -29.53 -1.63 -5.67
CA ASP A 383 -29.83 -3.08 -5.65
C ASP A 383 -28.65 -3.98 -5.22
N ARG A 384 -27.75 -3.45 -4.40
CA ARG A 384 -26.62 -4.19 -3.83
C ARG A 384 -27.06 -4.94 -2.58
N ASP A 385 -26.97 -6.26 -2.63
CA ASP A 385 -27.07 -7.15 -1.48
C ASP A 385 -25.74 -7.19 -0.72
N GLY A 386 -25.76 -7.63 0.53
CA GLY A 386 -24.58 -7.81 1.37
C GLY A 386 -23.90 -9.14 1.07
N LEU A 387 -24.15 -10.14 1.92
CA LEU A 387 -23.58 -11.48 1.77
C LEU A 387 -24.56 -12.39 1.00
N VAL A 388 -24.17 -12.87 -0.18
CA VAL A 388 -25.01 -13.74 -1.02
C VAL A 388 -24.52 -15.18 -0.93
N PHE A 389 -25.34 -16.06 -0.38
CA PHE A 389 -25.09 -17.51 -0.31
C PHE A 389 -25.95 -18.23 -1.36
N THR A 390 -25.34 -18.82 -2.39
CA THR A 390 -26.09 -19.49 -3.45
C THR A 390 -26.70 -20.80 -2.97
N ASP A 391 -27.67 -21.34 -3.73
CA ASP A 391 -28.39 -22.59 -3.40
C ASP A 391 -27.48 -23.82 -3.18
N THR A 392 -26.23 -23.76 -3.67
CA THR A 392 -25.21 -24.79 -3.49
C THR A 392 -24.41 -24.67 -2.19
N ALA A 393 -24.48 -23.53 -1.48
CA ALA A 393 -23.74 -23.32 -0.24
C ALA A 393 -24.49 -23.92 0.95
N GLN A 394 -23.87 -24.86 1.65
CA GLN A 394 -24.43 -25.55 2.80
C GLN A 394 -23.56 -25.38 4.05
N ASN A 395 -24.15 -25.58 5.24
CA ASN A 395 -23.42 -25.53 6.52
C ASN A 395 -22.59 -24.25 6.69
N CYS A 396 -23.16 -23.11 6.31
CA CYS A 396 -22.52 -21.81 6.44
C CYS A 396 -23.00 -21.09 7.70
N ALA A 397 -22.21 -20.15 8.20
CA ALA A 397 -22.58 -19.32 9.33
C ALA A 397 -22.19 -17.86 9.10
N VAL A 398 -23.04 -16.94 9.55
CA VAL A 398 -22.73 -15.52 9.70
C VAL A 398 -23.00 -15.14 11.15
N ASP A 399 -21.97 -14.74 11.87
CA ASP A 399 -22.08 -14.23 13.24
C ASP A 399 -21.48 -12.83 13.36
N ASN A 400 -22.13 -11.98 14.14
CA ASN A 400 -21.69 -10.61 14.44
C ASN A 400 -21.28 -9.79 13.20
N ALA A 401 -22.24 -9.36 12.38
CA ALA A 401 -21.94 -8.55 11.20
C ALA A 401 -22.75 -7.27 11.13
N THR A 402 -22.12 -6.19 10.67
CA THR A 402 -22.79 -4.92 10.32
C THR A 402 -22.88 -4.82 8.81
N ILE A 403 -24.08 -4.82 8.24
CA ILE A 403 -24.29 -4.87 6.79
C ILE A 403 -25.28 -3.77 6.40
N ASP A 404 -24.75 -2.65 5.94
CA ASP A 404 -25.50 -1.50 5.44
C ASP A 404 -25.40 -1.45 3.91
N VAL A 405 -26.48 -1.89 3.27
CA VAL A 405 -26.60 -1.98 1.81
C VAL A 405 -28.05 -1.70 1.36
N PRO A 406 -28.29 -1.17 0.15
CA PRO A 406 -29.64 -0.92 -0.34
C PRO A 406 -30.52 -2.16 -0.55
N GLY A 407 -29.91 -3.32 -0.78
CA GLY A 407 -30.58 -4.59 -1.05
C GLY A 407 -30.79 -5.45 0.20
N GLN A 408 -30.65 -6.76 0.04
CA GLN A 408 -30.77 -7.73 1.12
C GLN A 408 -29.46 -7.87 1.90
N VAL A 409 -29.53 -7.79 3.22
CA VAL A 409 -28.38 -7.94 4.12
C VAL A 409 -27.67 -9.30 3.94
N VAL A 410 -28.44 -10.38 4.05
CA VAL A 410 -28.02 -11.74 3.67
C VAL A 410 -29.04 -12.26 2.67
N ALA A 411 -28.56 -12.75 1.54
CA ALA A 411 -29.38 -13.10 0.39
C ALA A 411 -29.05 -14.49 -0.17
N GLY A 412 -29.90 -14.98 -1.06
CA GLY A 412 -29.75 -16.27 -1.73
C GLY A 412 -30.50 -17.42 -1.04
N GLY A 413 -30.23 -18.65 -1.47
CA GLY A 413 -30.96 -19.86 -1.05
C GLY A 413 -30.09 -20.92 -0.37
N GLY A 414 -28.85 -20.59 0.00
CA GLY A 414 -27.98 -21.47 0.77
C GLY A 414 -28.48 -21.76 2.19
N ASP A 415 -27.91 -22.80 2.81
CA ASP A 415 -28.16 -23.15 4.21
C ASP A 415 -27.15 -22.40 5.11
N VAL A 416 -27.65 -21.35 5.77
CA VAL A 416 -26.85 -20.40 6.54
C VAL A 416 -27.50 -20.14 7.90
N ASP A 417 -26.75 -20.39 8.97
CA ASP A 417 -27.10 -19.94 10.32
C ASP A 417 -26.67 -18.47 10.49
N VAL A 418 -27.60 -17.59 10.83
CA VAL A 418 -27.36 -16.14 10.91
C VAL A 418 -27.67 -15.62 12.31
N SER A 419 -26.69 -14.98 12.96
CA SER A 419 -26.83 -14.33 14.27
C SER A 419 -26.06 -13.02 14.35
N GLY A 420 -26.49 -12.13 15.27
CA GLY A 420 -25.76 -10.88 15.55
C GLY A 420 -25.67 -9.91 14.37
N ILE A 421 -26.75 -9.73 13.60
CA ILE A 421 -26.73 -8.84 12.42
C ILE A 421 -27.30 -7.47 12.74
N ASP A 422 -26.51 -6.43 12.48
CA ASP A 422 -26.94 -5.04 12.41
C ASP A 422 -27.04 -4.60 10.94
N SER A 423 -28.16 -3.99 10.55
CA SER A 423 -28.42 -3.61 9.15
C SER A 423 -28.24 -2.11 8.87
N THR A 424 -27.61 -1.40 9.80
CA THR A 424 -27.38 0.05 9.74
C THR A 424 -26.07 0.33 10.45
N GLY A 425 -25.17 1.08 9.83
CA GLY A 425 -23.89 1.41 10.43
C GLY A 425 -22.82 1.65 9.39
N THR A 426 -21.78 2.36 9.80
CA THR A 426 -20.59 2.56 8.99
C THR A 426 -19.53 1.56 9.40
N CYS A 427 -18.73 1.10 8.45
CA CYS A 427 -17.57 0.28 8.78
C CYS A 427 -16.52 1.13 9.49
N ALA A 428 -16.44 0.97 10.81
CA ALA A 428 -15.28 1.41 11.56
C ALA A 428 -14.05 0.63 11.07
N MET A 429 -12.88 1.26 11.15
CA MET A 429 -11.61 0.59 10.94
C MET A 429 -11.54 -0.66 11.85
N PRO A 430 -11.20 -1.85 11.31
CA PRO A 430 -10.85 -2.98 12.16
C PRO A 430 -9.68 -2.60 13.07
N ASP A 431 -9.79 -2.84 14.38
CA ASP A 431 -8.74 -2.56 15.40
C ASP A 431 -7.40 -3.32 15.17
N ALA A 432 -7.31 -4.08 14.08
CA ALA A 432 -6.25 -5.06 13.81
C ALA A 432 -5.15 -4.59 12.84
N ILE A 433 -5.05 -3.29 12.53
CA ILE A 433 -3.77 -2.69 12.11
C ILE A 433 -3.15 -1.97 13.31
N SER A 434 -3.08 -2.68 14.44
CA SER A 434 -2.01 -2.50 15.40
C SER A 434 -0.91 -3.46 14.97
N GLY A 435 0.09 -2.93 14.25
CA GLY A 435 1.35 -3.65 14.07
C GLY A 435 1.86 -4.03 15.45
N GLY A 436 2.05 -5.34 15.66
CA GLY A 436 2.45 -5.88 16.95
C GLY A 436 3.73 -5.26 17.47
N ASP A 437 3.73 -5.02 18.78
CA ASP A 437 4.84 -4.72 19.67
C ASP A 437 6.19 -5.30 19.21
N ASP A 438 7.07 -4.44 18.68
CA ASP A 438 8.51 -4.62 18.86
C ASP A 438 8.92 -3.88 20.14
N GLU A 439 9.40 -4.65 21.12
CA GLU A 439 9.94 -4.14 22.38
C GLU A 439 11.13 -3.18 22.13
N ALA A 440 10.86 -1.89 22.31
CA ALA A 440 11.73 -0.83 22.82
C ALA A 440 13.22 -0.87 22.41
N ALA A 441 13.54 -0.16 21.32
CA ALA A 441 14.69 0.73 21.35
C ALA A 441 14.20 2.11 21.84
N ASP A 442 14.72 2.49 23.01
CA ASP A 442 14.48 3.74 23.73
C ASP A 442 14.94 4.92 22.87
N ASP A 443 14.04 5.51 22.06
CA ASP A 443 14.22 6.85 21.49
C ASP A 443 13.05 7.73 21.93
N ASP A 444 13.42 8.83 22.58
CA ASP A 444 12.60 9.87 23.18
C ASP A 444 11.78 10.62 22.12
N ALA A 445 10.67 10.02 21.69
CA ALA A 445 9.62 10.68 20.92
C ALA A 445 8.35 10.74 21.79
N GLY A 446 7.93 11.96 22.13
CA GLY A 446 6.82 12.24 23.04
C GLY A 446 5.51 11.57 22.62
N GLU A 447 4.62 11.38 23.60
CA GLU A 447 3.30 10.77 23.41
C GLU A 447 2.56 11.34 22.18
N PRO A 448 1.81 10.51 21.43
CA PRO A 448 1.03 11.00 20.31
C PRO A 448 0.04 12.04 20.84
N ARG A 449 0.21 13.29 20.41
CA ARG A 449 -0.76 14.35 20.71
C ARG A 449 -2.08 13.91 20.09
N THR A 450 -3.06 13.59 20.93
CA THR A 450 -4.44 13.40 20.49
C THR A 450 -4.91 14.72 19.89
N GLY A 451 -5.00 14.78 18.55
CA GLY A 451 -5.55 15.94 17.86
C GLY A 451 -6.98 16.27 18.33
N PRO A 452 -7.50 17.46 18.00
CA PRO A 452 -8.86 17.84 18.37
C PRO A 452 -9.88 16.86 17.72
N PRO A 453 -11.04 16.63 18.36
CA PRO A 453 -11.96 15.55 17.97
C PRO A 453 -12.47 15.73 16.53
N LEU A 454 -12.63 14.62 15.81
CA LEU A 454 -13.23 14.62 14.48
C LEU A 454 -14.74 14.36 14.56
N PRO A 455 -15.56 15.10 13.80
CA PRO A 455 -17.00 14.86 13.76
C PRO A 455 -17.32 13.50 13.11
N GLN A 456 -18.48 12.92 13.46
CA GLN A 456 -19.00 11.75 12.75
C GLN A 456 -19.28 12.09 11.28
N GLY A 457 -19.02 11.13 10.37
CA GLY A 457 -19.15 11.37 8.92
C GLY A 457 -18.07 12.29 8.37
N VAL A 458 -16.83 12.17 8.87
CA VAL A 458 -15.69 13.03 8.50
C VAL A 458 -15.51 13.16 6.98
N ASP A 459 -15.77 12.07 6.23
CA ASP A 459 -15.69 11.99 4.77
C ASP A 459 -16.74 12.85 4.03
N GLU A 460 -17.80 13.30 4.72
CA GLU A 460 -18.81 14.20 4.15
C GLU A 460 -18.33 15.66 4.11
N TYR A 461 -17.28 15.99 4.87
CA TYR A 461 -16.73 17.34 4.94
C TYR A 461 -15.61 17.53 3.91
N THR A 462 -15.76 18.52 3.04
CA THR A 462 -14.71 18.87 2.05
C THR A 462 -13.49 19.54 2.70
N TYR A 463 -13.63 20.12 3.88
CA TYR A 463 -12.59 20.93 4.55
C TYR A 463 -12.37 20.42 5.96
N GLY A 464 -11.19 20.64 6.53
CA GLY A 464 -10.86 20.28 7.90
C GLY A 464 -11.89 20.79 8.92
N VAL A 465 -12.55 19.89 9.62
CA VAL A 465 -13.50 20.19 10.71
C VAL A 465 -13.10 19.44 11.98
N THR A 466 -13.12 20.14 13.11
CA THR A 466 -13.09 19.53 14.44
C THR A 466 -14.42 19.77 15.15
N GLY A 467 -14.90 18.77 15.87
CA GLY A 467 -16.25 18.73 16.40
C GLY A 467 -16.59 17.39 17.03
N THR A 468 -17.57 17.38 17.94
CA THR A 468 -18.07 16.15 18.56
C THR A 468 -19.43 15.71 18.02
N ASP A 469 -20.19 16.61 17.39
CA ASP A 469 -21.51 16.33 16.82
C ASP A 469 -21.71 17.11 15.50
N PRO A 470 -21.99 16.45 14.37
CA PRO A 470 -22.22 17.13 13.08
C PRO A 470 -23.41 18.11 13.10
N GLY A 471 -24.33 18.00 14.06
CA GLY A 471 -25.47 18.89 14.24
C GLY A 471 -25.14 20.23 14.93
N ASN A 472 -23.93 20.40 15.46
CA ASN A 472 -23.52 21.64 16.11
C ASN A 472 -23.36 22.79 15.10
N PRO A 473 -23.60 24.06 15.54
CA PRO A 473 -23.19 25.22 14.77
C PRO A 473 -21.71 25.10 14.37
N THR A 474 -21.39 25.45 13.12
CA THR A 474 -20.01 25.37 12.62
C THR A 474 -19.45 26.77 12.43
N ALA A 475 -18.46 27.14 13.24
CA ALA A 475 -17.68 28.34 13.01
C ALA A 475 -16.61 28.07 11.95
N THR A 476 -16.51 28.91 10.93
CA THR A 476 -15.52 28.75 9.86
C THR A 476 -14.40 29.79 10.02
N VAL A 477 -13.19 29.31 10.22
CA VAL A 477 -11.97 30.12 10.15
C VAL A 477 -11.53 30.21 8.69
N TYR A 478 -11.60 31.41 8.12
CA TYR A 478 -10.97 31.74 6.86
C TYR A 478 -9.57 32.28 7.15
N GLY A 479 -8.54 31.49 6.87
CA GLY A 479 -7.14 31.80 7.13
C GLY A 479 -6.27 31.74 5.88
N ASN A 480 -4.97 31.89 6.06
CA ASN A 480 -3.98 31.52 5.04
C ASN A 480 -2.75 30.91 5.72
N PHE A 481 -2.29 29.73 5.27
CA PHE A 481 -1.16 29.01 5.87
C PHE A 481 0.16 29.78 5.90
N LYS A 482 0.34 30.80 5.04
CA LYS A 482 1.53 31.68 5.03
C LYS A 482 1.31 33.00 5.79
N CYS A 483 0.10 33.28 6.26
CA CYS A 483 -0.21 34.54 6.91
C CYS A 483 0.26 34.54 8.38
N PRO A 484 1.13 35.48 8.79
CA PRO A 484 1.60 35.54 10.17
C PRO A 484 0.47 35.88 11.17
N TYR A 485 -0.55 36.64 10.75
CA TYR A 485 -1.72 36.90 11.61
C TYR A 485 -2.60 35.65 11.79
N THR A 486 -2.61 34.74 10.81
CA THR A 486 -3.30 33.44 10.94
C THR A 486 -2.52 32.54 11.90
N GLN A 487 -1.18 32.55 11.81
CA GLN A 487 -0.31 31.87 12.77
C GLN A 487 -0.54 32.38 14.21
N GLU A 488 -0.57 33.70 14.42
CA GLU A 488 -0.84 34.30 15.73
C GLU A 488 -2.24 33.92 16.28
N PHE A 489 -3.25 33.81 15.40
CA PHE A 489 -4.57 33.32 15.80
C PHE A 489 -4.53 31.84 16.20
N VAL A 490 -3.88 30.99 15.42
CA VAL A 490 -3.78 29.54 15.70
C VAL A 490 -3.04 29.29 17.02
N GLN A 491 -1.88 29.92 17.20
CA GLN A 491 -1.05 29.75 18.39
C GLN A 491 -1.61 30.45 19.66
N GLY A 492 -2.59 31.35 19.51
CA GLY A 492 -3.15 32.10 20.62
C GLY A 492 -4.58 31.71 21.00
N ASN A 493 -5.47 31.58 20.02
CA ASN A 493 -6.91 31.54 20.23
C ASN A 493 -7.55 30.19 19.87
N PHE A 494 -6.98 29.46 18.91
CA PHE A 494 -7.61 28.24 18.37
C PHE A 494 -7.75 27.14 19.43
N GLU A 495 -6.72 26.92 20.25
CA GLU A 495 -6.75 25.98 21.38
C GLU A 495 -7.83 26.36 22.43
N ALA A 496 -7.97 27.65 22.72
CA ALA A 496 -8.97 28.14 23.68
C ALA A 496 -10.40 27.93 23.17
N ILE A 497 -10.66 28.18 21.88
CA ILE A 497 -11.95 27.89 21.24
C ILE A 497 -12.23 26.38 21.29
N GLY A 498 -11.22 25.55 21.00
CA GLY A 498 -11.31 24.10 21.09
C GLY A 498 -11.68 23.63 22.50
N THR A 499 -11.04 24.20 23.51
CA THR A 499 -11.29 23.84 24.92
C THR A 499 -12.66 24.28 25.40
N GLU A 500 -13.08 25.50 25.07
CA GLU A 500 -14.31 26.10 25.61
C GLU A 500 -15.58 25.62 24.90
N PHE A 501 -15.54 25.37 23.59
CA PHE A 501 -16.74 25.10 22.80
C PHE A 501 -16.73 23.77 22.03
N VAL A 502 -15.56 23.30 21.57
CA VAL A 502 -15.49 22.04 20.82
C VAL A 502 -15.53 20.85 21.79
N ALA A 503 -14.70 20.88 22.84
CA ALA A 503 -14.64 19.80 23.83
C ALA A 503 -15.92 19.68 24.67
N THR A 504 -16.68 20.76 24.83
CA THR A 504 -17.99 20.77 25.51
C THR A 504 -19.14 20.32 24.61
N GLY A 505 -18.89 20.25 23.29
CA GLY A 505 -19.87 19.85 22.29
C GLY A 505 -20.86 20.96 21.91
N ASP A 506 -20.49 22.22 22.07
CA ASP A 506 -21.34 23.38 21.72
C ASP A 506 -21.07 23.90 20.30
N LEU A 507 -19.89 23.63 19.73
CA LEU A 507 -19.45 24.18 18.44
C LEU A 507 -18.59 23.18 17.65
N ASN A 508 -18.72 23.20 16.32
CA ASN A 508 -17.73 22.65 15.40
C ASN A 508 -16.88 23.79 14.82
N VAL A 509 -15.59 23.55 14.59
CA VAL A 509 -14.70 24.53 13.96
C VAL A 509 -14.18 23.98 12.64
N ARG A 510 -14.40 24.72 11.56
CA ARG A 510 -13.90 24.43 10.22
C ARG A 510 -12.76 25.37 9.85
N TYR A 511 -11.67 24.87 9.28
CA TYR A 511 -10.65 25.71 8.65
C TYR A 511 -10.79 25.71 7.13
N ARG A 512 -10.69 26.89 6.52
CA ARG A 512 -10.66 27.07 5.06
C ARG A 512 -9.52 27.99 4.69
N ASP A 513 -8.59 27.46 3.89
CA ASP A 513 -7.41 28.19 3.44
C ASP A 513 -7.73 29.06 2.22
N VAL A 514 -7.58 30.38 2.37
CA VAL A 514 -7.81 31.37 1.31
C VAL A 514 -6.50 31.55 0.54
N ALA A 515 -6.30 30.69 -0.46
CA ALA A 515 -5.09 30.64 -1.30
C ALA A 515 -4.94 31.85 -2.24
N HIS A 516 -6.07 32.36 -2.73
CA HIS A 516 -6.15 33.43 -3.73
C HIS A 516 -6.81 34.70 -3.19
N GLN A 517 -6.44 35.85 -3.78
CA GLN A 517 -7.17 37.09 -3.61
C GLN A 517 -8.52 37.06 -4.37
N PRO A 518 -9.57 37.72 -3.88
CA PRO A 518 -10.74 38.07 -4.68
C PRO A 518 -10.41 39.19 -5.69
N ASP A 519 -11.04 39.16 -6.88
CA ASP A 519 -10.67 39.88 -8.11
C ASP A 519 -10.50 41.44 -8.08
N ASP A 520 -10.78 42.19 -7.00
CA ASP A 520 -10.15 43.53 -6.81
C ASP A 520 -10.23 44.08 -5.37
N PRO A 521 -9.17 44.77 -4.88
CA PRO A 521 -8.90 44.88 -3.46
C PRO A 521 -8.35 46.28 -3.02
N SER A 522 -8.91 46.98 -2.03
CA SER A 522 -8.24 48.22 -1.51
C SER A 522 -7.20 47.90 -0.41
N GLU A 523 -6.30 46.99 -0.77
CA GLU A 523 -5.56 45.98 -0.01
C GLU A 523 -4.72 46.31 1.22
N SER A 524 -4.64 45.31 2.11
CA SER A 524 -3.42 44.48 2.33
C SER A 524 -3.88 43.09 2.83
N TYR A 525 -3.52 41.94 2.26
CA TYR A 525 -2.16 41.38 2.07
C TYR A 525 -2.03 40.46 0.83
N VAL A 526 -0.78 40.39 0.34
CA VAL A 526 -0.15 39.67 -0.80
C VAL A 526 -0.17 38.13 -0.55
N LEU A 527 -0.24 37.17 -1.50
CA LEU A 527 0.41 37.01 -2.82
C LEU A 527 -0.38 36.12 -3.78
N GLU A 528 -0.48 36.54 -5.06
CA GLU A 528 -0.54 35.62 -6.21
C GLU A 528 0.80 34.86 -6.28
N ASP A 529 0.92 33.80 -5.49
CA ASP A 529 2.03 32.87 -5.54
C ASP A 529 1.43 31.49 -5.88
N PRO A 530 1.80 30.85 -7.00
CA PRO A 530 1.33 29.50 -7.35
C PRO A 530 1.54 28.47 -6.24
N SER A 531 2.48 28.73 -5.32
CA SER A 531 2.71 27.89 -4.15
C SER A 531 1.68 28.04 -3.02
N ASN A 532 0.80 29.04 -3.06
CA ASN A 532 -0.32 29.12 -2.13
C ASN A 532 -1.34 28.03 -2.41
N ASP A 533 -1.64 27.78 -3.69
CA ASP A 533 -2.56 26.73 -4.07
C ASP A 533 -2.01 25.37 -3.65
N LEU A 534 -0.69 25.19 -3.75
CA LEU A 534 -0.06 23.93 -3.44
C LEU A 534 -0.27 23.52 -1.98
N VAL A 535 0.00 24.39 -1.01
CA VAL A 535 -0.25 24.06 0.41
C VAL A 535 -1.74 23.88 0.71
N SER A 536 -2.64 24.64 0.06
CA SER A 536 -4.09 24.44 0.24
C SER A 536 -4.53 23.08 -0.31
N LYS A 537 -4.01 22.67 -1.48
CA LYS A 537 -4.28 21.36 -2.09
C LYS A 537 -3.70 20.24 -1.22
N VAL A 538 -2.48 20.40 -0.71
CA VAL A 538 -1.86 19.44 0.22
C VAL A 538 -2.69 19.30 1.48
N ALA A 539 -3.09 20.41 2.13
CA ALA A 539 -3.92 20.35 3.34
C ALA A 539 -5.28 19.68 3.07
N LEU A 540 -5.93 19.98 1.94
CA LEU A 540 -7.15 19.29 1.51
C LEU A 540 -6.91 17.81 1.27
N GLY A 541 -5.77 17.44 0.69
CA GLY A 541 -5.40 16.06 0.48
C GLY A 541 -5.10 15.32 1.78
N VAL A 542 -4.45 15.95 2.75
CA VAL A 542 -4.30 15.37 4.10
C VAL A 542 -5.67 15.13 4.71
N TRP A 543 -6.60 16.07 4.61
CA TRP A 543 -7.97 15.89 5.12
C TRP A 543 -8.74 14.76 4.40
N ASP A 544 -8.61 14.66 3.09
CA ASP A 544 -9.31 13.69 2.25
C ASP A 544 -8.70 12.26 2.31
N VAL A 545 -7.42 12.16 2.64
CA VAL A 545 -6.69 10.88 2.67
C VAL A 545 -6.49 10.37 4.10
N GLU A 546 -6.23 11.26 5.05
CA GLU A 546 -5.87 10.93 6.45
C GLU A 546 -6.36 12.03 7.42
N PRO A 547 -7.69 12.21 7.57
CA PRO A 547 -8.27 13.30 8.36
C PRO A 547 -7.82 13.29 9.83
N GLU A 548 -7.46 12.13 10.39
CA GLU A 548 -6.91 11.99 11.74
C GLU A 548 -5.57 12.69 11.95
N SER A 549 -4.79 12.88 10.87
CA SER A 549 -3.47 13.52 10.89
C SER A 549 -3.53 14.98 10.44
N TYR A 550 -4.69 15.44 9.95
CA TYR A 550 -4.87 16.80 9.43
C TYR A 550 -4.52 17.89 10.45
N TRP A 551 -5.00 17.75 11.69
CA TRP A 551 -4.76 18.78 12.70
C TRP A 551 -3.32 18.80 13.22
N ALA A 552 -2.64 17.65 13.23
CA ALA A 552 -1.21 17.59 13.52
C ALA A 552 -0.39 18.26 12.40
N PHE A 553 -0.74 18.00 11.14
CA PHE A 553 -0.18 18.72 9.98
C PHE A 553 -0.46 20.22 10.03
N PHE A 554 -1.70 20.61 10.34
CA PHE A 554 -2.12 21.99 10.49
C PHE A 554 -1.27 22.74 11.53
N GLU A 555 -1.13 22.19 12.73
CA GLU A 555 -0.27 22.75 13.78
C GLU A 555 1.20 22.79 13.36
N TYR A 556 1.72 21.70 12.79
CA TYR A 556 3.10 21.61 12.33
C TYR A 556 3.43 22.70 11.29
N VAL A 557 2.53 22.93 10.34
CA VAL A 557 2.69 23.96 9.30
C VAL A 557 2.77 25.35 9.92
N PHE A 558 1.92 25.66 10.91
CA PHE A 558 1.99 26.96 11.59
C PHE A 558 3.19 27.09 12.52
N ASP A 559 3.62 26.02 13.19
CA ASP A 559 4.82 26.05 14.05
C ASP A 559 6.12 26.19 13.25
N ASN A 560 6.14 25.71 12.01
CA ASN A 560 7.30 25.74 11.13
C ASN A 560 7.17 26.73 9.96
N GLN A 561 6.16 27.60 9.97
CA GLN A 561 5.76 28.47 8.84
C GLN A 561 6.94 29.20 8.17
N SER A 562 7.88 29.76 8.94
CA SER A 562 9.01 30.50 8.36
C SER A 562 10.12 29.64 7.73
N ALA A 563 10.13 28.33 8.02
CA ALA A 563 11.16 27.38 7.61
C ALA A 563 10.74 26.49 6.42
N LEU A 564 9.45 26.46 6.09
CA LEU A 564 8.91 25.64 5.01
C LEU A 564 9.22 26.23 3.62
N ASP A 565 9.56 25.35 2.68
CA ASP A 565 9.54 25.66 1.25
C ASP A 565 8.15 25.35 0.71
N TRP A 566 7.41 26.42 0.39
CA TRP A 566 6.04 26.32 -0.08
C TRP A 566 5.93 25.93 -1.54
N THR A 567 7.01 26.08 -2.32
CA THR A 567 6.99 25.97 -3.79
C THR A 567 7.22 24.57 -4.32
N SER A 568 7.53 23.63 -3.44
CA SER A 568 7.88 22.25 -3.78
C SER A 568 6.90 21.27 -3.14
N LEU A 569 6.31 20.39 -3.96
CA LEU A 569 5.47 19.32 -3.44
C LEU A 569 6.30 18.34 -2.62
N ASP A 570 7.56 18.08 -2.99
CA ASP A 570 8.47 17.25 -2.21
C ASP A 570 8.71 17.86 -0.82
N ALA A 571 8.94 19.16 -0.73
CA ALA A 571 9.17 19.82 0.57
C ALA A 571 7.92 19.83 1.46
N LEU A 572 6.72 19.94 0.85
CA LEU A 572 5.47 19.79 1.58
C LEU A 572 5.17 18.33 1.93
N THR A 573 5.70 17.37 1.16
CA THR A 573 5.67 15.94 1.47
C THR A 573 6.53 15.64 2.69
N ASP A 574 7.74 16.21 2.76
CA ASP A 574 8.60 16.13 3.94
C ASP A 574 7.92 16.76 5.17
N ALA A 575 7.18 17.86 4.98
CA ALA A 575 6.40 18.48 6.06
C ALA A 575 5.23 17.62 6.53
N MET A 576 4.57 16.89 5.62
CA MET A 576 3.54 15.90 5.96
C MET A 576 4.14 14.75 6.76
N GLU A 577 5.27 14.19 6.31
CA GLU A 577 5.98 13.11 7.01
C GLU A 577 6.42 13.56 8.42
N ALA A 578 7.03 14.75 8.52
CA ALA A 578 7.46 15.32 9.79
C ALA A 578 6.30 15.64 10.75
N ALA A 579 5.10 15.91 10.21
CA ALA A 579 3.88 16.07 10.98
C ALA A 579 3.20 14.75 11.36
N GLY A 580 3.73 13.61 10.90
CA GLY A 580 3.18 12.29 11.18
C GLY A 580 2.05 11.83 10.25
N VAL A 581 1.85 12.49 9.11
CA VAL A 581 0.91 12.03 8.07
C VAL A 581 1.50 10.81 7.39
N ARG A 582 0.87 9.64 7.54
CA ARG A 582 1.42 8.35 7.08
C ARG A 582 1.21 8.11 5.59
N ASN A 583 0.11 8.63 5.03
CA ASN A 583 -0.27 8.49 3.63
C ASN A 583 0.20 9.67 2.77
N HIS A 584 1.28 10.36 3.17
CA HIS A 584 1.80 11.55 2.48
C HIS A 584 2.06 11.31 0.98
N GLY A 585 2.49 10.10 0.56
CA GLY A 585 2.63 9.75 -0.86
C GLY A 585 1.31 9.73 -1.65
N LYS A 586 0.21 9.27 -1.05
CA LYS A 586 -1.12 9.29 -1.66
C LYS A 586 -1.70 10.70 -1.72
N VAL A 587 -1.41 11.53 -0.71
CA VAL A 587 -1.73 12.96 -0.73
C VAL A 587 -1.03 13.64 -1.90
N SER A 588 0.28 13.43 -2.06
CA SER A 588 1.06 14.03 -3.15
C SER A 588 0.55 13.60 -4.53
N ALA A 589 0.21 12.32 -4.72
CA ALA A 589 -0.38 11.84 -5.97
C ALA A 589 -1.71 12.54 -6.31
N ARG A 590 -2.63 12.69 -5.35
CA ARG A 590 -3.91 13.38 -5.58
C ARG A 590 -3.75 14.88 -5.86
N VAL A 591 -2.72 15.50 -5.29
CA VAL A 591 -2.35 16.90 -5.54
C VAL A 591 -1.79 17.07 -6.96
N ASP A 592 -0.96 16.13 -7.43
CA ASP A 592 -0.41 16.12 -8.80
C ASP A 592 -1.49 15.90 -9.88
N ASP A 593 -2.51 15.09 -9.59
CA ASP A 593 -3.66 14.86 -10.47
C ASP A 593 -4.71 16.00 -10.46
N ASP A 594 -4.40 17.12 -9.79
CA ASP A 594 -5.23 18.34 -9.71
C ASP A 594 -6.62 18.13 -9.08
N SER A 595 -6.77 17.09 -8.25
CA SER A 595 -8.04 16.68 -7.62
C SER A 595 -8.68 17.77 -6.73
N TYR A 596 -7.88 18.73 -6.26
CA TYR A 596 -8.29 19.73 -5.26
C TYR A 596 -8.44 21.16 -5.81
N GLU A 597 -8.29 21.37 -7.12
CA GLU A 597 -8.42 22.71 -7.72
C GLU A 597 -9.79 23.35 -7.41
N ARG A 598 -10.86 22.54 -7.52
CA ARG A 598 -12.24 23.02 -7.34
C ARG A 598 -12.52 23.45 -5.88
N PRO A 599 -12.24 22.63 -4.84
CA PRO A 599 -12.39 23.07 -3.45
C PRO A 599 -11.59 24.34 -3.09
N VAL A 600 -10.36 24.48 -3.59
CA VAL A 600 -9.56 25.71 -3.37
C VAL A 600 -10.29 26.93 -3.93
N ARG A 601 -10.79 26.87 -5.18
CA ARG A 601 -11.58 27.97 -5.78
C ARG A 601 -12.88 28.25 -5.03
N GLN A 602 -13.53 27.23 -4.48
CA GLN A 602 -14.75 27.37 -3.68
C GLN A 602 -14.52 28.11 -2.36
N THR A 603 -13.34 27.97 -1.75
CA THR A 603 -12.96 28.78 -0.58
C THR A 603 -12.84 30.25 -0.91
N THR A 604 -12.17 30.58 -2.01
CA THR A 604 -12.05 31.98 -2.47
C THR A 604 -13.43 32.58 -2.77
N ALA A 605 -14.30 31.85 -3.47
CA ALA A 605 -15.65 32.33 -3.77
C ALA A 605 -16.47 32.58 -2.49
N ALA A 606 -16.42 31.67 -1.52
CA ALA A 606 -17.15 31.83 -0.27
C ALA A 606 -16.63 33.01 0.59
N ALA A 607 -15.31 33.21 0.62
CA ALA A 607 -14.71 34.38 1.29
C ALA A 607 -15.15 35.69 0.61
N ALA A 608 -15.23 35.71 -0.71
CA ALA A 608 -15.71 36.86 -1.49
C ALA A 608 -17.19 37.16 -1.24
N ASP A 609 -18.04 36.13 -1.18
CA ASP A 609 -19.48 36.27 -0.90
C ASP A 609 -19.75 36.84 0.50
N LEU A 610 -18.87 36.54 1.47
CA LEU A 610 -18.88 37.13 2.82
C LEU A 610 -18.28 38.54 2.87
N GLY A 611 -17.72 39.04 1.78
CA GLY A 611 -17.08 40.36 1.71
C GLY A 611 -15.80 40.46 2.54
N LEU A 612 -15.09 39.35 2.75
CA LEU A 612 -13.85 39.34 3.53
C LEU A 612 -12.77 40.14 2.79
N SER A 613 -12.15 41.09 3.48
CA SER A 613 -11.11 41.96 2.92
C SER A 613 -9.71 41.69 3.50
N PHE A 614 -9.61 40.80 4.48
CA PHE A 614 -8.36 40.34 5.09
C PHE A 614 -8.57 39.01 5.82
N VAL A 615 -7.49 38.28 6.11
CA VAL A 615 -7.47 37.03 6.90
C VAL A 615 -6.49 37.16 8.08
N PRO A 616 -6.69 36.45 9.21
CA PRO A 616 -7.78 35.50 9.44
C PRO A 616 -9.12 36.19 9.74
N GLN A 617 -10.22 35.49 9.48
CA GLN A 617 -11.60 35.87 9.84
C GLN A 617 -12.32 34.66 10.41
N LEU A 618 -13.08 34.86 11.48
CA LEU A 618 -13.99 33.85 12.00
C LEU A 618 -15.42 34.20 11.56
N GLU A 619 -16.10 33.25 10.96
CA GLU A 619 -17.51 33.37 10.55
C GLU A 619 -18.37 32.39 11.35
N LEU A 620 -19.50 32.87 11.87
CA LEU A 620 -20.51 32.06 12.56
C LEU A 620 -21.87 32.73 12.40
N ASP A 621 -22.87 31.96 11.97
CA ASP A 621 -24.26 32.43 11.72
C ASP A 621 -24.34 33.63 10.75
N GLY A 622 -23.46 33.68 9.74
CA GLY A 622 -23.42 34.75 8.74
C GLY A 622 -22.80 36.06 9.22
N ASP A 623 -22.41 36.15 10.49
CA ASP A 623 -21.63 37.25 11.04
C ASP A 623 -20.13 36.91 11.00
N THR A 624 -19.30 37.93 10.78
CA THR A 624 -17.84 37.78 10.75
C THR A 624 -17.17 38.66 11.80
N THR A 625 -16.06 38.18 12.35
CA THR A 625 -15.18 38.97 13.19
C THR A 625 -13.72 38.69 12.86
N PRO A 626 -12.87 39.73 12.84
CA PRO A 626 -11.43 39.49 12.87
C PRO A 626 -11.07 38.83 14.21
N PRO A 627 -10.26 37.77 14.20
CA PRO A 627 -9.75 37.24 15.44
C PRO A 627 -8.81 38.26 16.07
N HIS A 628 -9.15 38.70 17.27
CA HIS A 628 -8.31 39.60 18.05
C HIS A 628 -7.25 38.80 18.82
N HIS A 629 -6.13 39.41 19.19
CA HIS A 629 -5.14 38.78 20.08
C HIS A 629 -5.66 38.58 21.51
N GLU A 630 -6.82 39.16 21.86
CA GLU A 630 -7.46 38.97 23.16
C GLU A 630 -8.44 37.79 23.07
N THR A 631 -8.06 36.66 23.68
CA THR A 631 -8.84 35.42 23.66
C THR A 631 -10.24 35.57 24.25
N ASP A 632 -10.40 36.30 25.35
CA ASP A 632 -11.72 36.53 25.97
C ASP A 632 -12.71 37.19 24.98
N ALA A 633 -12.23 38.09 24.13
CA ALA A 633 -13.08 38.79 23.17
C ALA A 633 -13.59 37.87 22.04
N ILE A 634 -12.81 36.87 21.63
CA ILE A 634 -13.26 35.90 20.62
C ILE A 634 -14.22 34.88 21.23
N LEU A 635 -13.97 34.46 22.48
CA LEU A 635 -14.86 33.55 23.21
C LEU A 635 -16.23 34.20 23.49
N ASP A 636 -16.24 35.43 24.01
CA ASP A 636 -17.48 36.21 24.23
C ASP A 636 -18.27 36.41 22.92
N TRP A 637 -17.56 36.59 21.79
CA TRP A 637 -18.19 36.77 20.49
C TRP A 637 -18.86 35.50 19.96
N ILE A 638 -18.24 34.34 20.19
CA ILE A 638 -18.79 33.01 19.87
C ILE A 638 -19.98 32.71 20.78
N GLU A 639 -19.85 32.89 22.09
CA GLU A 639 -20.92 32.62 23.06
C GLU A 639 -22.18 33.44 22.76
N ALA A 640 -22.04 34.67 22.27
CA ALA A 640 -23.17 35.52 21.89
C ALA A 640 -23.93 35.03 20.63
N ARG A 641 -23.41 34.02 19.91
CA ARG A 641 -23.93 33.50 18.62
C ARG A 641 -24.28 32.00 18.63
N LEU A 642 -23.96 31.31 19.72
CA LEU A 642 -24.49 29.97 20.04
C LEU A 642 -25.87 30.11 20.70
#